data_AF-A0A6C0HQB4-F1
#
_entry.id   AF-A0A6C0HQB4-F1
#
_cell.length_a   1.000
_cell.length_b   1.000
_cell.length_c   1.000
_cell.angle_alpha   90.00
_cell.angle_beta   90.00
_cell.angle_gamma   90.00
#
_symmetry.space_group_name_H-M   'P 1'
#
loop_
_entity.id
_entity.type
_entity.pdbx_description
1 polymer ?
#
loop_
_entity_poly.entity_id
_entity_poly.type
_entity_poly.pdbx_seq_one_letter_code
_entity_poly.pdbx_strand_id
1 'polypeptide(L)'
;MINIISTFYYTKNKERNKELQTALLKNIESPIIEKIHLFIDDIQALNILISLTKHTDKIIIIEVYKKPLYSDFFRYILKNVKGKLCMITNADIYISSYEEPLLKALYKNKWVYSLTRHEHDMSCPLIDRYFGSHDCYIFNSEFIDESIITYKFTEFHQNLVGIETRIISAFIELNFTAYNPCKQIKIVHLHESSLRTWNIEDWVGLHPLNDNDALFKSCWYVPPKKIELNSKPSSFSTMCTSVCAHELVGLLLSLSIYHKNEKIYILADSKTKYIIDNITPKPKVKIIWFIELDEYDNFDRTYMVHNNIWSKFQMNKANIIKKTLEFELDTLFLDSDIIITDTIENVNKFAELGLSPQFINDFKVKETGYYNGGMLWTNNKSVPDDWNEFTKTSRYFDQASIEDLAKKYKYFEFDENYNLQCWRLYCSEDGKDKIKSYLTSVPNDKVYYKSKPLKFIHANFNNSELEEFNSLLISHFKNAKMYKILAIIYRVINNKWVLKIPKQPMDGIYHHINDSYRELVHLIAKNNNDVVVIEDNTTQCWLEPNLLTYDRDTLMWINDEVEDASLIFLGNCDTIVEGAELRNLYKNTIVQPWIYWPRRPTVLENLIETNEILSYENRNIETIFIGNYENSVQEKYRNTNIDWKSAIEFFYCTQGGTHIFSNEEYLLKLMTSKYGLCLRGYGKKCHREIELMALGTIPIITNECVIFSYADPPVENVHFITANNPEDIKNKLKNITKEQWELMSKSCVEWYKKNVYSKNGWVTMINNILYSNFSA
;
A
#
# COMPACT_ATOMS: atom_id res chain seq x y z
N MET A 1 3.28 33.21 2.25
CA MET A 1 4.47 33.93 1.75
C MET A 1 5.31 34.37 2.95
N ILE A 2 6.59 34.66 2.75
CA ILE A 2 7.57 34.95 3.81
C ILE A 2 8.02 36.41 3.73
N ASN A 3 8.19 37.05 4.88
CA ASN A 3 8.81 38.36 5.02
C ASN A 3 10.24 38.18 5.55
N ILE A 4 11.25 38.50 4.74
CA ILE A 4 12.66 38.38 5.15
C ILE A 4 13.02 39.59 5.99
N ILE A 5 13.69 39.37 7.12
CA ILE A 5 14.29 40.40 7.97
C ILE A 5 15.80 40.17 7.95
N SER A 6 16.54 41.12 7.39
CA SER A 6 17.98 40.99 7.24
C SER A 6 18.68 42.35 7.22
N THR A 7 20.00 42.31 7.07
CA THR A 7 20.85 43.48 6.88
C THR A 7 21.32 43.57 5.43
N PHE A 8 21.68 44.78 5.00
CA PHE A 8 22.45 44.93 3.77
C PHE A 8 23.51 46.00 4.01
N TYR A 9 24.76 45.60 3.84
CA TYR A 9 25.92 46.43 4.16
C TYR A 9 26.93 46.40 3.00
N TYR A 10 27.80 47.40 2.98
CA TYR A 10 28.85 47.51 1.98
C TYR A 10 30.22 47.21 2.59
N THR A 11 31.07 46.51 1.84
CA THR A 11 32.45 46.22 2.24
C THR A 11 33.45 46.71 1.21
N LYS A 12 34.72 46.86 1.59
CA LYS A 12 35.79 47.17 0.62
C LYS A 12 36.09 46.00 -0.33
N ASN A 13 35.67 44.78 -0.01
CA ASN A 13 35.92 43.60 -0.83
C ASN A 13 34.83 43.45 -1.91
N LYS A 14 35.26 43.42 -3.18
CA LYS A 14 34.36 43.34 -4.33
C LYS A 14 33.63 42.01 -4.44
N GLU A 15 34.28 40.90 -4.13
CA GLU A 15 33.68 39.56 -4.16
C GLU A 15 32.60 39.42 -3.09
N ARG A 16 32.88 39.90 -1.87
CA ARG A 16 31.89 39.91 -0.79
C ARG A 16 30.66 40.75 -1.14
N ASN A 17 30.86 41.92 -1.74
CA ASN A 17 29.73 42.72 -2.22
C ASN A 17 28.93 41.98 -3.30
N LYS A 18 29.60 41.25 -4.21
CA LYS A 18 28.94 40.46 -5.26
C LYS A 18 28.08 39.33 -4.65
N GLU A 19 28.58 38.65 -3.61
CA GLU A 19 27.82 37.64 -2.87
C GLU A 19 26.54 38.21 -2.28
N LEU A 20 26.65 39.32 -1.53
CA LEU A 20 25.53 40.01 -0.88
C LEU A 20 24.48 40.45 -1.90
N GLN A 21 24.92 41.04 -3.02
CA GLN A 21 24.03 41.46 -4.09
C GLN A 21 23.34 40.27 -4.76
N THR A 22 24.06 39.15 -4.97
CA THR A 22 23.52 37.95 -5.58
C THR A 22 22.47 37.29 -4.69
N ALA A 23 22.73 37.17 -3.38
CA ALA A 23 21.76 36.63 -2.42
C ALA A 23 20.48 37.48 -2.40
N LEU A 24 20.63 38.82 -2.37
CA LEU A 24 19.49 39.73 -2.41
C LEU A 24 18.67 39.57 -3.68
N LEU A 25 19.30 39.58 -4.86
CA LEU A 25 18.61 39.44 -6.14
C LEU A 25 17.84 38.10 -6.24
N LYS A 26 18.45 36.99 -5.81
CA LYS A 26 17.77 35.68 -5.77
C LYS A 26 16.55 35.68 -4.84
N ASN A 27 16.62 36.35 -3.70
CA ASN A 27 15.46 36.47 -2.80
C ASN A 27 14.36 37.38 -3.41
N ILE A 28 14.73 38.43 -4.15
CA ILE A 28 13.76 39.29 -4.86
C ILE A 28 13.00 38.47 -5.92
N GLU A 29 13.72 37.66 -6.70
CA GLU A 29 13.15 36.80 -7.75
C GLU A 29 12.28 35.67 -7.18
N SER A 30 12.52 35.26 -5.93
CA SER A 30 11.82 34.14 -5.32
C SER A 30 10.31 34.42 -5.12
N PRO A 31 9.41 33.55 -5.62
CA PRO A 31 7.96 33.78 -5.57
C PRO A 31 7.38 33.62 -4.16
N ILE A 32 8.07 32.93 -3.25
CA ILE A 32 7.60 32.72 -1.87
C ILE A 32 7.82 33.95 -0.99
N ILE A 33 8.68 34.88 -1.40
CA ILE A 33 9.03 36.09 -0.65
C ILE A 33 8.01 37.20 -0.96
N GLU A 34 7.33 37.67 0.09
CA GLU A 34 6.36 38.77 0.06
C GLU A 34 7.08 40.11 0.08
N LYS A 35 7.86 40.36 1.13
CA LYS A 35 8.70 41.55 1.31
C LYS A 35 10.06 41.19 1.93
N ILE A 36 11.06 42.03 1.71
CA ILE A 36 12.40 41.95 2.27
C ILE A 36 12.66 43.27 3.01
N HIS A 37 12.73 43.19 4.33
CA HIS A 37 12.94 44.29 5.24
C HIS A 37 14.43 44.37 5.56
N LEU A 38 15.10 45.37 5.00
CA LEU A 38 16.56 45.51 5.06
C LEU A 38 16.97 46.65 5.96
N PHE A 39 17.70 46.31 7.02
CA PHE A 39 18.36 47.26 7.89
C PHE A 39 19.67 47.71 7.26
N ILE A 40 19.81 49.02 7.06
CA ILE A 40 20.96 49.64 6.40
C ILE A 40 21.69 50.55 7.37
N ASP A 41 23.01 50.33 7.52
CA ASP A 41 23.88 51.05 8.45
C ASP A 41 24.90 51.99 7.79
N ASP A 42 24.94 52.02 6.46
CA ASP A 42 25.86 52.86 5.70
C ASP A 42 25.23 53.45 4.42
N ILE A 43 25.59 54.69 4.10
CA ILE A 43 25.08 55.44 2.94
C ILE A 43 25.48 54.80 1.60
N GLN A 44 26.65 54.17 1.52
CA GLN A 44 27.08 53.50 0.28
C GLN A 44 26.23 52.25 0.04
N ALA A 45 25.92 51.48 1.09
CA ALA A 45 25.00 50.36 1.02
C ALA A 45 23.61 50.80 0.55
N LEU A 46 23.10 51.93 1.07
CA LEU A 46 21.83 52.52 0.66
C LEU A 46 21.82 52.87 -0.84
N ASN A 47 22.86 53.55 -1.33
CA ASN A 47 22.95 53.94 -2.74
C ASN A 47 22.99 52.73 -3.68
N ILE A 48 23.75 51.70 -3.32
CA ILE A 48 23.83 50.44 -4.07
C ILE A 48 22.47 49.74 -4.07
N LEU A 49 21.82 49.65 -2.91
CA LEU A 49 20.52 49.02 -2.77
C LEU A 49 19.49 49.72 -3.65
N ILE A 50 19.37 51.05 -3.57
CA ILE A 50 18.48 51.85 -4.40
C ILE A 50 18.73 51.56 -5.89
N SER A 51 19.98 51.41 -6.31
CA SER A 51 20.31 51.09 -7.71
C SER A 51 19.87 49.69 -8.15
N LEU A 52 20.03 48.69 -7.27
CA LEU A 52 19.71 47.29 -7.55
C LEU A 52 18.21 47.02 -7.52
N THR A 53 17.45 47.80 -6.74
CA THR A 53 16.05 47.48 -6.41
C THR A 53 15.05 48.42 -7.08
N LYS A 54 15.47 49.26 -8.04
CA LYS A 54 14.60 50.23 -8.76
C LYS A 54 13.35 49.60 -9.40
N HIS A 55 13.40 48.30 -9.68
CA HIS A 55 12.37 47.58 -10.43
C HIS A 55 11.51 46.65 -9.57
N THR A 56 11.63 46.70 -8.23
CA THR A 56 10.86 45.84 -7.34
C THR A 56 10.20 46.62 -6.22
N ASP A 57 8.97 46.23 -5.88
CA ASP A 57 8.23 46.72 -4.73
C ASP A 57 8.47 45.85 -3.48
N LYS A 58 9.23 44.76 -3.59
CA LYS A 58 9.45 43.81 -2.48
C LYS A 58 10.34 44.36 -1.37
N ILE A 59 11.13 45.40 -1.62
CA ILE A 59 12.13 45.90 -0.68
C ILE A 59 11.52 46.98 0.23
N ILE A 60 11.74 46.84 1.53
CA ILE A 60 11.45 47.85 2.54
C ILE A 60 12.76 48.23 3.21
N ILE A 61 13.17 49.48 3.04
CA ILE A 61 14.43 50.01 3.57
C ILE A 61 14.20 50.54 4.98
N ILE A 62 15.07 50.15 5.91
CA ILE A 62 15.04 50.57 7.31
C ILE A 62 16.41 51.18 7.61
N GLU A 63 16.48 52.50 7.59
CA GLU A 63 17.71 53.22 7.91
C GLU A 63 18.00 53.14 9.41
N VAL A 64 19.12 52.50 9.77
CA VAL A 64 19.61 52.41 11.14
C VAL A 64 21.05 52.86 11.16
N TYR A 65 21.38 53.98 11.79
CA TYR A 65 22.76 54.49 11.83
C TYR A 65 23.71 53.69 12.75
N LYS A 66 23.44 52.39 12.95
CA LYS A 66 24.23 51.43 13.73
C LYS A 66 24.04 50.01 13.15
N LYS A 67 25.02 49.13 13.37
CA LYS A 67 24.86 47.70 13.10
C LYS A 67 23.70 47.16 13.97
N PRO A 68 22.66 46.55 13.40
CA PRO A 68 21.49 46.13 14.16
C PRO A 68 21.78 44.89 15.02
N LEU A 69 21.00 44.78 16.10
CA LEU A 69 20.96 43.61 16.99
C LEU A 69 19.74 42.74 16.64
N TYR A 70 19.74 41.47 17.06
CA TYR A 70 18.54 40.62 16.95
C TYR A 70 17.32 41.25 17.64
N SER A 71 17.53 41.95 18.76
CA SER A 71 16.48 42.69 19.45
C SER A 71 15.86 43.80 18.58
N ASP A 72 16.65 44.47 17.73
CA ASP A 72 16.14 45.47 16.79
C ASP A 72 15.23 44.81 15.73
N PHE A 73 15.60 43.61 15.25
CA PHE A 73 14.75 42.84 14.33
C PHE A 73 13.43 42.43 14.98
N PHE A 74 13.47 41.86 16.19
CA PHE A 74 12.26 41.43 16.87
C PHE A 74 11.33 42.61 17.19
N ARG A 75 11.86 43.75 17.67
CA ARG A 75 11.07 44.98 17.86
C ARG A 75 10.39 45.42 16.57
N TYR A 76 11.12 45.40 15.45
CA TYR A 76 10.57 45.76 14.16
C TYR A 76 9.46 44.78 13.70
N ILE A 77 9.67 43.47 13.86
CA ILE A 77 8.70 42.44 13.50
C ILE A 77 7.41 42.60 14.31
N LEU A 78 7.53 42.76 15.64
CA LEU A 78 6.39 42.94 16.55
C LEU A 78 5.56 44.16 16.18
N LYS A 79 6.22 45.24 15.74
CA LYS A 79 5.56 46.50 15.37
C LYS A 79 4.96 46.49 13.96
N ASN A 80 5.66 45.90 12.98
CA ASN A 80 5.35 46.14 11.56
C ASN A 80 4.98 44.88 10.76
N VAL A 81 5.25 43.68 11.29
CA VAL A 81 5.14 42.42 10.53
C VAL A 81 4.39 41.35 11.34
N LYS A 82 3.38 41.75 12.12
CA LYS A 82 2.58 40.85 12.99
C LYS A 82 1.66 39.92 12.18
N GLY A 83 1.46 38.69 12.64
CA GLY A 83 0.57 37.70 12.00
C GLY A 83 1.11 37.08 10.70
N LYS A 84 2.40 37.28 10.40
CA LYS A 84 3.04 36.90 9.13
C LYS A 84 4.19 35.93 9.37
N LEU A 85 4.50 35.10 8.37
CA LEU A 85 5.74 34.33 8.39
C LEU A 85 6.92 35.28 8.20
N CYS A 86 7.85 35.21 9.15
CA CYS A 86 9.08 35.98 9.16
C CYS A 86 10.27 35.03 8.99
N MET A 87 11.29 35.47 8.26
CA MET A 87 12.57 34.78 8.12
C MET A 87 13.69 35.74 8.51
N ILE A 88 14.27 35.55 9.69
CA ILE A 88 15.48 36.28 10.10
C ILE A 88 16.68 35.52 9.53
N THR A 89 17.52 36.17 8.73
CA THR A 89 18.67 35.52 8.09
C THR A 89 19.82 36.48 7.82
N ASN A 90 21.01 35.93 7.60
CA ASN A 90 22.20 36.70 7.23
C ASN A 90 22.10 37.22 5.79
N ALA A 91 22.79 38.33 5.50
CA ALA A 91 22.69 39.06 4.23
C ALA A 91 23.18 38.28 3.00
N ASP A 92 23.95 37.21 3.22
CA ASP A 92 24.54 36.33 2.22
C ASP A 92 23.79 34.99 2.07
N ILE A 93 22.56 34.92 2.57
CA ILE A 93 21.69 33.73 2.49
C ILE A 93 20.51 34.01 1.55
N TYR A 94 20.20 33.03 0.70
CA TYR A 94 18.94 33.03 -0.06
C TYR A 94 18.21 31.70 0.06
N ILE A 95 16.88 31.74 -0.07
CA ILE A 95 16.05 30.54 -0.10
C ILE A 95 16.03 29.97 -1.52
N SER A 96 16.51 28.74 -1.69
CA SER A 96 16.63 28.08 -2.99
C SER A 96 15.45 27.17 -3.31
N SER A 97 14.92 26.45 -2.32
CA SER A 97 13.75 25.59 -2.51
C SER A 97 13.00 25.39 -1.20
N TYR A 98 11.71 25.04 -1.29
CA TYR A 98 10.86 24.82 -0.13
C TYR A 98 9.74 23.84 -0.46
N GLU A 99 9.20 23.19 0.58
CA GLU A 99 7.92 22.47 0.52
C GLU A 99 6.84 23.36 1.15
N GLU A 100 5.86 23.78 0.35
CA GLU A 100 4.77 24.68 0.77
C GLU A 100 4.02 24.20 2.04
N PRO A 101 3.73 22.89 2.22
CA PRO A 101 3.07 22.39 3.42
C PRO A 101 3.83 22.70 4.73
N LEU A 102 5.17 22.72 4.70
CA LEU A 102 5.97 23.04 5.90
C LEU A 102 5.80 24.49 6.32
N LEU A 103 5.73 25.40 5.35
CA LEU A 103 5.48 26.81 5.62
C LEU A 103 4.05 27.03 6.13
N LYS A 104 3.06 26.32 5.57
CA LYS A 104 1.67 26.34 6.07
C LYS A 104 1.57 25.85 7.51
N ALA A 105 2.38 24.87 7.91
CA ALA A 105 2.39 24.36 9.27
C ALA A 105 2.79 25.42 10.32
N LEU A 106 3.63 26.40 9.96
CA LEU A 106 4.02 27.50 10.85
C LEU A 106 2.87 28.46 11.18
N TYR A 107 1.79 28.47 10.41
CA TYR A 107 0.60 29.27 10.76
C TYR A 107 -0.24 28.65 11.89
N LYS A 108 -0.16 27.34 12.07
CA LYS A 108 -1.00 26.59 13.00
C LYS A 108 -0.26 26.09 14.23
N ASN A 109 1.07 26.18 14.23
CA ASN A 109 1.91 25.61 15.27
C ASN A 109 2.95 26.62 15.72
N LYS A 110 3.19 26.66 17.03
CA LYS A 110 4.20 27.51 17.67
C LYS A 110 5.60 26.93 17.47
N TRP A 111 6.09 26.99 16.23
CA TRP A 111 7.37 26.42 15.81
C TRP A 111 8.31 27.45 15.23
N VAL A 112 9.60 27.14 15.32
CA VAL A 112 10.66 27.85 14.63
C VAL A 112 11.48 26.86 13.81
N TYR A 113 11.65 27.14 12.53
CA TYR A 113 12.58 26.41 11.68
C TYR A 113 13.94 27.08 11.76
N SER A 114 14.86 26.46 12.49
CA SER A 114 16.26 26.85 12.61
C SER A 114 17.04 26.07 11.57
N LEU A 115 17.40 26.71 10.45
CA LEU A 115 17.89 26.01 9.27
C LEU A 115 19.42 26.02 9.19
N THR A 116 19.98 24.82 9.01
CA THR A 116 21.33 24.63 8.43
C THR A 116 21.30 24.84 6.91
N ARG A 117 22.44 25.20 6.34
CA ARG A 117 22.56 25.63 4.93
C ARG A 117 23.28 24.65 4.01
N HIS A 118 23.10 24.88 2.72
CA HIS A 118 24.01 24.44 1.67
C HIS A 118 25.00 25.57 1.40
N GLU A 119 26.21 25.23 0.99
CA GLU A 119 27.21 26.19 0.54
C GLU A 119 26.95 26.58 -0.93
N HIS A 120 27.66 27.59 -1.42
CA HIS A 120 27.50 28.16 -2.77
C HIS A 120 27.55 27.13 -3.92
N ASP A 121 28.32 26.06 -3.74
CA ASP A 121 28.48 24.94 -4.68
C ASP A 121 27.44 23.82 -4.48
N MET A 122 26.42 24.07 -3.64
CA MET A 122 25.39 23.13 -3.20
C MET A 122 25.90 21.97 -2.34
N SER A 123 27.17 21.95 -1.93
CA SER A 123 27.65 21.03 -0.91
C SER A 123 27.00 21.34 0.44
N CYS A 124 26.91 20.33 1.31
CA CYS A 124 26.18 20.46 2.58
C CYS A 124 26.95 19.87 3.79
N PRO A 125 28.24 20.22 3.99
CA PRO A 125 29.06 19.61 5.04
C PRO A 125 28.48 19.78 6.45
N LEU A 126 27.76 20.89 6.69
CA LEU A 126 27.10 21.18 7.96
C LEU A 126 25.76 20.47 8.16
N ILE A 127 25.17 19.92 7.10
CA ILE A 127 23.99 19.06 7.17
C ILE A 127 24.46 17.62 7.41
N ASP A 128 25.47 17.16 6.69
CA ASP A 128 25.91 15.76 6.70
C ASP A 128 26.64 15.39 8.00
N ARG A 129 27.51 16.27 8.49
CA ARG A 129 28.31 16.03 9.71
C ARG A 129 27.69 16.65 10.97
N TYR A 130 26.73 17.55 10.78
CA TYR A 130 26.06 18.37 11.79
C TYR A 130 26.96 18.90 12.92
N PHE A 131 27.43 20.14 12.76
CA PHE A 131 28.22 20.87 13.76
C PHE A 131 27.46 22.02 14.45
N GLY A 132 26.12 22.06 14.33
CA GLY A 132 25.29 22.97 15.12
C GLY A 132 25.12 24.41 14.61
N SER A 133 25.57 24.76 13.41
CA SER A 133 25.45 26.14 12.87
C SER A 133 24.13 26.38 12.12
N HIS A 134 23.32 27.34 12.57
CA HIS A 134 22.05 27.74 11.94
C HIS A 134 22.04 29.22 11.56
N ASP A 135 21.74 29.55 10.30
CA ASP A 135 21.86 30.92 9.74
C ASP A 135 20.51 31.56 9.40
N CYS A 136 19.43 30.84 9.64
CA CYS A 136 18.09 31.27 9.29
C CYS A 136 17.06 30.74 10.29
N TYR A 137 16.14 31.60 10.69
CA TYR A 137 15.03 31.30 11.59
C TYR A 137 13.72 31.70 10.92
N ILE A 138 12.88 30.71 10.59
CA ILE A 138 11.55 30.92 10.00
C ILE A 138 10.48 30.61 11.05
N PHE A 139 9.59 31.57 11.31
CA PHE A 139 8.54 31.44 12.31
C PHE A 139 7.34 32.33 11.95
N ASN A 140 6.19 32.12 12.60
CA ASN A 140 5.08 33.05 12.52
C ASN A 140 5.16 34.08 13.66
N SER A 141 5.18 35.36 13.30
CA SER A 141 5.27 36.48 14.24
C SER A 141 4.04 36.61 15.14
N GLU A 142 2.93 35.95 14.82
CA GLU A 142 1.75 35.86 15.68
C GLU A 142 2.10 35.32 17.07
N PHE A 143 3.00 34.34 17.13
CA PHE A 143 3.29 33.58 18.35
C PHE A 143 4.42 34.16 19.22
N ILE A 144 5.03 35.28 18.82
CA ILE A 144 6.02 36.00 19.63
C ILE A 144 5.42 37.27 20.24
N ASP A 145 5.97 37.69 21.37
CA ASP A 145 5.68 38.96 22.04
C ASP A 145 7.00 39.60 22.53
N GLU A 146 6.91 40.74 23.22
CA GLU A 146 8.07 41.49 23.71
C GLU A 146 9.02 40.66 24.60
N SER A 147 8.57 39.56 25.21
CA SER A 147 9.42 38.71 26.04
C SER A 147 10.50 37.95 25.26
N ILE A 148 10.42 37.91 23.91
CA ILE A 148 11.53 37.39 23.08
C ILE A 148 12.77 38.31 23.15
N ILE A 149 12.57 39.58 23.50
CA ILE A 149 13.62 40.59 23.57
C ILE A 149 14.24 40.55 24.96
N THR A 150 15.42 39.92 25.07
CA THR A 150 16.13 39.76 26.34
C THR A 150 17.60 40.05 26.16
N TYR A 151 18.21 40.67 27.16
CA TYR A 151 19.66 40.91 27.18
C TYR A 151 20.47 39.61 27.08
N LYS A 152 19.94 38.51 27.65
CA LYS A 152 20.59 37.21 27.64
C LYS A 152 20.66 36.59 26.24
N PHE A 153 19.65 36.79 25.39
CA PHE A 153 19.55 36.04 24.14
C PHE A 153 19.58 36.87 22.86
N THR A 154 19.03 38.08 22.85
CA THR A 154 18.76 38.82 21.60
C THR A 154 19.49 40.18 21.50
N GLU A 155 20.19 40.62 22.53
CA GLU A 155 21.08 41.81 22.49
C GLU A 155 22.46 41.48 21.88
N PHE A 156 22.46 40.84 20.69
CA PHE A 156 23.65 40.41 19.97
C PHE A 156 23.53 40.72 18.47
N HIS A 157 24.67 40.89 17.79
CA HIS A 157 24.71 41.05 16.34
C HIS A 157 24.59 39.72 15.60
N GLN A 158 24.10 39.76 14.36
CA GLN A 158 24.23 38.64 13.43
C GLN A 158 25.70 38.28 13.17
N ASN A 159 25.90 37.02 12.76
CA ASN A 159 27.18 36.45 12.37
C ASN A 159 28.23 36.30 13.49
N LEU A 160 27.85 36.26 14.77
CA LEU A 160 28.78 35.93 15.86
C LEU A 160 28.89 34.40 16.04
N VAL A 161 30.04 33.89 16.48
CA VAL A 161 30.24 32.44 16.65
C VAL A 161 29.46 31.92 17.85
N GLY A 162 28.64 30.89 17.65
CA GLY A 162 27.81 30.27 18.70
C GLY A 162 26.50 31.02 19.00
N ILE A 163 26.19 32.09 18.26
CA ILE A 163 25.01 32.92 18.47
C ILE A 163 23.69 32.14 18.35
N GLU A 164 23.68 31.10 17.52
CA GLU A 164 22.51 30.29 17.25
C GLU A 164 21.95 29.64 18.52
N THR A 165 22.82 29.26 19.45
CA THR A 165 22.42 28.69 20.75
C THR A 165 21.57 29.68 21.56
N ARG A 166 21.86 30.98 21.46
CA ARG A 166 21.09 32.03 22.13
C ARG A 166 19.75 32.26 21.46
N ILE A 167 19.74 32.38 20.12
CA ILE A 167 18.51 32.68 19.38
C ILE A 167 17.51 31.52 19.49
N ILE A 168 17.97 30.27 19.36
CA ILE A 168 17.12 29.10 19.55
C ILE A 168 16.57 29.07 20.98
N SER A 169 17.40 29.39 21.98
CA SER A 169 16.95 29.48 23.38
C SER A 169 15.89 30.55 23.61
N ALA A 170 15.98 31.71 22.94
CA ALA A 170 14.96 32.75 23.02
C ALA A 170 13.57 32.24 22.59
N PHE A 171 13.52 31.43 21.54
CA PHE A 171 12.28 30.80 21.09
C PHE A 171 11.80 29.72 22.08
N ILE A 172 12.70 28.91 22.62
CA ILE A 172 12.35 27.82 23.53
C ILE A 172 11.78 28.34 24.85
N GLU A 173 12.31 29.43 25.40
CA GLU A 173 11.78 30.11 26.60
C GLU A 173 10.34 30.62 26.39
N LEU A 174 9.96 30.86 25.12
CA LEU A 174 8.61 31.19 24.70
C LEU A 174 7.74 29.97 24.38
N ASN A 175 8.18 28.76 24.72
CA ASN A 175 7.52 27.48 24.43
C ASN A 175 7.39 27.17 22.92
N PHE A 176 8.33 27.64 22.10
CA PHE A 176 8.42 27.17 20.72
C PHE A 176 9.09 25.79 20.65
N THR A 177 8.66 24.97 19.68
CA THR A 177 9.41 23.80 19.26
C THR A 177 10.33 24.16 18.09
N ALA A 178 11.63 23.89 18.22
CA ALA A 178 12.61 24.13 17.17
C ALA A 178 12.78 22.89 16.28
N TYR A 179 12.76 23.09 14.96
CA TYR A 179 13.05 22.04 13.98
C TYR A 179 14.07 22.52 12.95
N ASN A 180 14.76 21.60 12.30
CA ASN A 180 15.67 21.90 11.20
C ASN A 180 15.30 21.08 9.95
N PRO A 181 14.26 21.48 9.19
CA PRO A 181 13.86 20.81 7.95
C PRO A 181 14.73 21.21 6.74
N CYS A 182 16.05 21.38 6.91
CA CYS A 182 16.96 21.84 5.84
C CYS A 182 17.04 20.94 4.60
N LYS A 183 16.55 19.69 4.70
CA LYS A 183 16.44 18.76 3.56
C LYS A 183 15.23 19.07 2.66
N GLN A 184 14.21 19.74 3.20
CA GLN A 184 12.96 20.09 2.52
C GLN A 184 12.84 21.61 2.27
N ILE A 185 13.46 22.43 3.11
CA ILE A 185 13.62 23.88 2.92
C ILE A 185 15.11 24.18 2.78
N LYS A 186 15.56 24.43 1.56
CA LYS A 186 16.98 24.64 1.24
C LYS A 186 17.29 26.12 1.22
N ILE A 187 18.19 26.54 2.10
CA ILE A 187 18.87 27.82 2.02
C ILE A 187 20.29 27.62 1.52
N VAL A 188 20.83 28.61 0.82
CA VAL A 188 22.18 28.59 0.26
C VAL A 188 22.97 29.77 0.80
N HIS A 189 24.20 29.50 1.24
CA HIS A 189 25.15 30.46 1.77
C HIS A 189 26.17 30.85 0.71
N LEU A 190 26.14 32.12 0.30
CA LEU A 190 27.07 32.68 -0.69
C LEU A 190 28.27 33.31 0.05
N HIS A 191 29.30 32.50 0.27
CA HIS A 191 30.49 32.92 1.01
C HIS A 191 31.78 32.31 0.43
N GLU A 192 31.99 32.49 -0.87
CA GLU A 192 33.21 32.05 -1.58
C GLU A 192 34.46 32.80 -1.09
N SER A 193 34.30 34.09 -0.79
CA SER A 193 35.38 34.98 -0.37
C SER A 193 36.05 34.58 0.96
N SER A 194 35.41 33.72 1.77
CA SER A 194 35.90 33.26 3.08
C SER A 194 36.19 34.39 4.08
N LEU A 195 35.69 35.60 3.83
CA LEU A 195 35.92 36.77 4.67
C LEU A 195 34.99 36.80 5.89
N ARG A 196 35.55 36.52 7.06
CA ARG A 196 34.86 36.62 8.35
C ARG A 196 35.28 37.88 9.10
N THR A 197 34.33 38.50 9.80
CA THR A 197 34.59 39.70 10.63
C THR A 197 34.76 39.38 12.11
N TRP A 198 34.83 38.10 12.47
CA TRP A 198 34.93 37.58 13.82
C TRP A 198 36.03 36.51 13.90
N ASN A 199 36.64 36.41 15.07
CA ASN A 199 37.58 35.34 15.43
C ASN A 199 36.85 34.27 16.25
N ILE A 200 37.41 33.07 16.31
CA ILE A 200 36.83 31.98 17.13
C ILE A 200 36.86 32.31 18.63
N GLU A 201 37.73 33.23 19.03
CA GLU A 201 37.81 33.79 20.38
C GLU A 201 36.60 34.68 20.74
N ASP A 202 35.83 35.15 19.76
CA ASP A 202 34.59 35.94 19.95
C ASP A 202 33.37 35.04 20.23
N TRP A 203 33.59 33.90 20.89
CA TRP A 203 32.55 32.91 21.16
C TRP A 203 31.48 33.47 22.10
N VAL A 204 30.23 33.50 21.62
CA VAL A 204 29.07 33.95 22.41
C VAL A 204 28.11 32.82 22.75
N GLY A 205 28.43 31.55 22.45
CA GLY A 205 27.51 30.44 22.72
C GLY A 205 27.17 30.22 24.19
N LEU A 206 26.05 29.56 24.46
CA LEU A 206 25.59 29.19 25.82
C LEU A 206 26.32 27.99 26.44
N HIS A 207 27.26 27.39 25.71
CA HIS A 207 28.12 26.29 26.15
C HIS A 207 29.59 26.68 25.96
N PRO A 208 30.55 26.06 26.66
CA PRO A 208 31.97 26.29 26.41
C PRO A 208 32.37 25.93 24.96
N LEU A 209 33.32 26.69 24.40
CA LEU A 209 33.89 26.38 23.09
C LEU A 209 34.51 24.97 23.10
N ASN A 210 34.18 24.15 22.09
CA ASN A 210 34.60 22.74 21.94
C ASN A 210 33.96 21.71 22.90
N ASP A 211 32.94 22.09 23.69
CA ASP A 211 32.17 21.13 24.50
C ASP A 211 30.98 20.57 23.70
N ASN A 212 31.29 19.61 22.82
CA ASN A 212 30.28 18.94 21.99
C ASN A 212 29.23 18.18 22.82
N ASP A 213 29.60 17.70 24.01
CA ASP A 213 28.69 16.92 24.85
C ASP A 213 27.63 17.83 25.51
N ALA A 214 28.03 19.03 25.95
CA ALA A 214 27.10 20.07 26.37
C ALA A 214 26.20 20.55 25.23
N LEU A 215 26.73 20.66 24.01
CA LEU A 215 25.93 20.99 22.82
C LEU A 215 24.85 19.92 22.57
N PHE A 216 25.22 18.65 22.50
CA PHE A 216 24.31 17.55 22.14
C PHE A 216 23.22 17.24 23.18
N LYS A 217 23.43 17.63 24.44
CA LYS A 217 22.45 17.44 25.52
C LYS A 217 21.53 18.64 25.74
N SER A 218 21.74 19.73 25.01
CA SER A 218 21.02 20.98 25.21
C SER A 218 19.74 21.08 24.40
N CYS A 219 18.86 22.02 24.77
CA CYS A 219 17.63 22.31 24.05
C CYS A 219 17.88 23.00 22.68
N TRP A 220 19.05 23.58 22.45
CA TRP A 220 19.44 24.19 21.17
C TRP A 220 20.12 23.22 20.19
N TYR A 221 20.21 21.94 20.53
CA TYR A 221 20.58 20.88 19.58
C TYR A 221 19.41 20.57 18.65
N VAL A 222 19.44 21.12 17.44
CA VAL A 222 18.36 21.01 16.44
C VAL A 222 18.90 20.38 15.15
N PRO A 223 19.09 19.04 15.13
CA PRO A 223 19.71 18.36 14.00
C PRO A 223 18.80 18.34 12.77
N PRO A 224 19.39 18.26 11.55
CA PRO A 224 18.67 18.08 10.31
C PRO A 224 17.64 16.94 10.38
N LYS A 225 16.35 17.27 10.23
CA LYS A 225 15.25 16.30 10.31
C LYS A 225 14.24 16.54 9.20
N LYS A 226 13.87 15.49 8.48
CA LYS A 226 12.70 15.52 7.58
C LYS A 226 11.44 15.54 8.44
N ILE A 227 10.56 16.52 8.24
CA ILE A 227 9.26 16.61 8.90
C ILE A 227 8.22 15.98 7.97
N GLU A 228 7.63 14.88 8.44
CA GLU A 228 6.50 14.24 7.79
C GLU A 228 5.21 14.86 8.36
N LEU A 229 4.58 15.72 7.57
CA LEU A 229 3.34 16.40 7.97
C LEU A 229 2.12 15.46 7.92
N ASN A 230 2.21 14.44 7.06
CA ASN A 230 1.20 13.43 6.81
C ASN A 230 1.87 12.06 6.88
N SER A 231 1.28 11.12 7.62
CA SER A 231 1.80 9.77 7.77
C SER A 231 0.69 8.74 7.88
N LYS A 232 1.05 7.46 7.95
CA LYS A 232 0.10 6.38 8.24
C LYS A 232 -0.35 6.43 9.72
N PRO A 233 -1.55 5.96 10.06
CA PRO A 233 -1.89 5.73 11.46
C PRO A 233 -0.95 4.67 12.07
N SER A 234 -0.69 4.74 13.38
CA SER A 234 0.16 3.75 14.07
C SER A 234 -0.52 2.38 14.17
N SER A 235 -1.85 2.35 14.20
CA SER A 235 -2.67 1.15 14.11
C SER A 235 -4.04 1.43 13.52
N PHE A 236 -4.78 0.37 13.24
CA PHE A 236 -6.21 0.41 12.92
C PHE A 236 -7.04 -0.15 14.07
N SER A 237 -8.30 0.23 14.15
CA SER A 237 -9.26 -0.38 15.05
C SER A 237 -10.63 -0.51 14.40
N THR A 238 -11.38 -1.56 14.75
CA THR A 238 -12.75 -1.79 14.26
C THR A 238 -13.54 -2.55 15.32
N MET A 239 -14.86 -2.58 15.16
CA MET A 239 -15.72 -3.50 15.89
C MET A 239 -16.60 -4.29 14.92
N CYS A 240 -17.02 -5.49 15.27
CA CYS A 240 -17.89 -6.31 14.42
C CYS A 240 -18.59 -7.42 15.22
N THR A 241 -19.81 -7.76 14.86
CA THR A 241 -20.52 -8.95 15.35
C THR A 241 -20.73 -9.96 14.23
N SER A 242 -21.16 -11.17 14.58
CA SER A 242 -21.21 -12.30 13.65
C SER A 242 -22.14 -12.08 12.45
N VAL A 243 -23.15 -11.21 12.62
CA VAL A 243 -24.09 -10.79 11.56
C VAL A 243 -23.37 -10.06 10.42
N CYS A 244 -22.34 -9.27 10.74
CA CYS A 244 -21.56 -8.47 9.80
C CYS A 244 -20.15 -9.03 9.56
N ALA A 245 -19.83 -10.25 10.04
CA ALA A 245 -18.48 -10.81 9.92
C ALA A 245 -17.97 -10.91 8.47
N HIS A 246 -18.87 -11.03 7.50
CA HIS A 246 -18.53 -11.04 6.08
C HIS A 246 -18.01 -9.69 5.57
N GLU A 247 -18.49 -8.58 6.11
CA GLU A 247 -17.98 -7.24 5.83
C GLU A 247 -16.58 -7.07 6.41
N LEU A 248 -16.37 -7.55 7.66
CA LEU A 248 -15.04 -7.56 8.30
C LEU A 248 -14.00 -8.36 7.48
N VAL A 249 -14.41 -9.45 6.81
CA VAL A 249 -13.52 -10.15 5.84
C VAL A 249 -13.04 -9.18 4.76
N GLY A 250 -13.94 -8.38 4.22
CA GLY A 250 -13.65 -7.34 3.23
C GLY A 250 -12.62 -6.32 3.73
N LEU A 251 -12.84 -5.76 4.92
CA LEU A 251 -11.91 -4.81 5.55
C LEU A 251 -10.54 -5.44 5.77
N LEU A 252 -10.48 -6.64 6.36
CA LEU A 252 -9.21 -7.31 6.69
C LEU A 252 -8.41 -7.72 5.45
N LEU A 253 -9.07 -8.27 4.44
CA LEU A 253 -8.40 -8.67 3.19
C LEU A 253 -7.91 -7.45 2.41
N SER A 254 -8.69 -6.37 2.36
CA SER A 254 -8.30 -5.14 1.67
C SER A 254 -7.18 -4.38 2.41
N LEU A 255 -7.23 -4.29 3.75
CA LEU A 255 -6.10 -3.80 4.55
C LEU A 255 -4.84 -4.63 4.32
N SER A 256 -4.96 -5.96 4.19
CA SER A 256 -3.81 -6.84 3.95
C SER A 256 -3.09 -6.56 2.62
N ILE A 257 -3.75 -5.92 1.66
CA ILE A 257 -3.15 -5.50 0.38
C ILE A 257 -2.32 -4.23 0.57
N TYR A 258 -2.86 -3.21 1.25
CA TYR A 258 -2.26 -1.87 1.31
C TYR A 258 -1.47 -1.56 2.61
N HIS A 259 -1.71 -2.34 3.66
CA HIS A 259 -1.19 -2.16 5.03
C HIS A 259 -0.75 -3.50 5.62
N LYS A 260 -0.01 -4.27 4.82
CA LYS A 260 0.54 -5.57 5.23
C LYS A 260 1.40 -5.43 6.50
N ASN A 261 1.20 -6.36 7.43
CA ASN A 261 1.85 -6.46 8.75
C ASN A 261 1.51 -5.34 9.75
N GLU A 262 0.66 -4.38 9.39
CA GLU A 262 0.15 -3.38 10.33
C GLU A 262 -0.81 -4.01 11.35
N LYS A 263 -0.95 -3.36 12.50
CA LYS A 263 -1.82 -3.85 13.59
C LYS A 263 -3.26 -3.39 13.39
N ILE A 264 -4.20 -4.30 13.63
CA ILE A 264 -5.61 -3.97 13.78
C ILE A 264 -6.16 -4.55 15.08
N TYR A 265 -6.80 -3.69 15.87
CA TYR A 265 -7.49 -4.07 17.11
C TYR A 265 -8.98 -4.24 16.83
N ILE A 266 -9.52 -5.40 17.17
CA ILE A 266 -10.89 -5.77 16.84
C ILE A 266 -11.67 -6.07 18.12
N LEU A 267 -12.72 -5.30 18.37
CA LEU A 267 -13.72 -5.60 19.39
C LEU A 267 -14.84 -6.45 18.76
N ALA A 268 -15.00 -7.69 19.20
CA ALA A 268 -15.89 -8.64 18.55
C ALA A 268 -16.58 -9.60 19.53
N ASP A 269 -17.50 -10.39 18.98
CA ASP A 269 -18.02 -11.60 19.63
C ASP A 269 -17.15 -12.83 19.28
N SER A 270 -17.32 -13.90 20.04
CA SER A 270 -16.58 -15.16 19.90
C SER A 270 -16.80 -15.80 18.52
N LYS A 271 -18.00 -15.67 17.96
CA LYS A 271 -18.40 -16.27 16.68
C LYS A 271 -17.75 -15.57 15.49
N THR A 272 -17.59 -14.25 15.55
CA THR A 272 -16.86 -13.43 14.57
C THR A 272 -15.41 -13.86 14.51
N LYS A 273 -14.75 -13.99 15.68
CA LYS A 273 -13.37 -14.50 15.76
C LYS A 273 -13.26 -15.88 15.11
N TYR A 274 -14.18 -16.79 15.43
CA TYR A 274 -14.21 -18.13 14.82
C TYR A 274 -14.35 -18.07 13.29
N ILE A 275 -15.22 -17.22 12.76
CA ILE A 275 -15.38 -17.03 11.31
C ILE A 275 -14.06 -16.56 10.69
N ILE A 276 -13.47 -15.49 11.21
CA ILE A 276 -12.21 -14.91 10.70
C ILE A 276 -11.04 -15.90 10.83
N ASP A 277 -10.96 -16.67 11.92
CA ASP A 277 -9.95 -17.72 12.11
C ASP A 277 -10.06 -18.84 11.09
N ASN A 278 -11.19 -18.98 10.38
CA ASN A 278 -11.44 -20.06 9.42
C ASN A 278 -11.55 -19.60 7.96
N ILE A 279 -11.43 -18.30 7.65
CA ILE A 279 -11.43 -17.83 6.26
C ILE A 279 -10.13 -18.16 5.52
N THR A 280 -10.21 -18.20 4.20
CA THR A 280 -9.08 -18.22 3.28
C THR A 280 -9.10 -17.01 2.33
N PRO A 281 -7.95 -16.41 1.98
CA PRO A 281 -6.66 -16.60 2.64
C PRO A 281 -6.69 -15.94 4.02
N LYS A 282 -5.68 -16.22 4.85
CA LYS A 282 -5.53 -15.51 6.12
C LYS A 282 -5.14 -14.05 5.86
N PRO A 283 -5.79 -13.08 6.55
CA PRO A 283 -5.35 -11.69 6.52
C PRO A 283 -3.86 -11.56 6.88
N LYS A 284 -3.15 -10.69 6.17
CA LYS A 284 -1.73 -10.36 6.42
C LYS A 284 -1.54 -9.13 7.30
N VAL A 285 -2.58 -8.68 7.99
CA VAL A 285 -2.51 -7.74 9.12
C VAL A 285 -2.32 -8.50 10.43
N LYS A 286 -1.75 -7.83 11.44
CA LYS A 286 -1.62 -8.39 12.79
C LYS A 286 -2.90 -8.10 13.56
N ILE A 287 -3.74 -9.11 13.76
CA ILE A 287 -5.03 -8.97 14.44
C ILE A 287 -4.84 -9.13 15.95
N ILE A 288 -5.35 -8.18 16.73
CA ILE A 288 -5.47 -8.24 18.18
C ILE A 288 -6.96 -8.24 18.55
N TRP A 289 -7.40 -9.25 19.30
CA TRP A 289 -8.81 -9.47 19.61
C TRP A 289 -9.18 -9.02 21.03
N PHE A 290 -10.32 -8.35 21.14
CA PHE A 290 -11.08 -8.16 22.38
C PHE A 290 -12.46 -8.78 22.22
N ILE A 291 -12.73 -9.86 22.95
CA ILE A 291 -13.97 -10.62 22.82
C ILE A 291 -14.94 -10.19 23.92
N GLU A 292 -15.74 -9.18 23.60
CA GLU A 292 -16.61 -8.48 24.56
C GLU A 292 -17.99 -8.15 23.98
N LEU A 293 -18.27 -8.53 22.73
CA LEU A 293 -19.58 -8.26 22.09
C LEU A 293 -20.53 -9.47 22.08
N ASP A 294 -20.22 -10.55 22.81
CA ASP A 294 -21.09 -11.74 22.88
C ASP A 294 -22.51 -11.41 23.38
N GLU A 295 -22.69 -10.33 24.16
CA GLU A 295 -24.03 -9.85 24.59
C GLU A 295 -24.91 -9.34 23.43
N TYR A 296 -24.32 -9.06 22.26
CA TYR A 296 -24.99 -8.55 21.06
C TYR A 296 -25.12 -9.60 19.94
N ASP A 297 -24.80 -10.87 20.20
CA ASP A 297 -24.81 -11.90 19.17
C ASP A 297 -26.21 -12.08 18.56
N ASN A 298 -26.27 -12.16 17.23
CA ASN A 298 -27.48 -12.25 16.42
C ASN A 298 -28.46 -11.06 16.51
N PHE A 299 -28.08 -9.95 17.15
CA PHE A 299 -28.88 -8.73 17.10
C PHE A 299 -28.60 -7.93 15.83
N ASP A 300 -29.66 -7.56 15.12
CA ASP A 300 -29.57 -6.61 14.01
C ASP A 300 -29.88 -5.17 14.48
N ARG A 301 -29.69 -4.21 13.59
CA ARG A 301 -29.97 -2.79 13.87
C ARG A 301 -31.43 -2.58 14.29
N THR A 302 -32.37 -3.23 13.62
CA THR A 302 -33.81 -3.08 13.87
C THR A 302 -34.15 -3.48 15.30
N TYR A 303 -33.66 -4.64 15.73
CA TYR A 303 -33.80 -5.16 17.09
C TYR A 303 -33.16 -4.21 18.12
N MET A 304 -31.93 -3.75 17.88
CA MET A 304 -31.22 -2.90 18.83
C MET A 304 -31.86 -1.51 18.98
N VAL A 305 -32.41 -0.94 17.91
CA VAL A 305 -33.17 0.31 17.96
C VAL A 305 -34.47 0.11 18.72
N HIS A 306 -35.21 -0.98 18.44
CA HIS A 306 -36.45 -1.29 19.15
C HIS A 306 -36.25 -1.46 20.66
N ASN A 307 -35.13 -2.05 21.07
CA ASN A 307 -34.79 -2.28 22.47
C ASN A 307 -34.00 -1.13 23.12
N ASN A 308 -33.82 0.01 22.43
CA ASN A 308 -33.06 1.18 22.92
C ASN A 308 -31.60 0.88 23.33
N ILE A 309 -30.96 -0.12 22.73
CA ILE A 309 -29.56 -0.49 23.00
C ILE A 309 -28.60 -0.10 21.87
N TRP A 310 -29.11 0.46 20.76
CA TRP A 310 -28.30 0.83 19.59
C TRP A 310 -27.21 1.85 19.92
N SER A 311 -27.52 2.93 20.65
CA SER A 311 -26.50 3.92 21.04
C SER A 311 -25.43 3.30 21.94
N LYS A 312 -25.83 2.44 22.89
CA LYS A 312 -24.89 1.71 23.75
C LYS A 312 -23.96 0.82 22.91
N PHE A 313 -24.52 0.11 21.93
CA PHE A 313 -23.74 -0.72 21.01
C PHE A 313 -22.76 0.12 20.19
N GLN A 314 -23.20 1.23 19.60
CA GLN A 314 -22.36 2.12 18.79
C GLN A 314 -21.19 2.72 19.59
N MET A 315 -21.36 2.97 20.89
CA MET A 315 -20.24 3.49 21.69
C MET A 315 -19.11 2.48 21.94
N ASN A 316 -19.28 1.22 21.53
CA ASN A 316 -18.15 0.30 21.46
C ASN A 316 -17.07 0.75 20.47
N LYS A 317 -17.38 1.65 19.53
CA LYS A 317 -16.40 2.37 18.71
C LYS A 317 -15.41 3.17 19.55
N ALA A 318 -15.90 3.94 20.52
CA ALA A 318 -15.04 4.64 21.47
C ALA A 318 -14.29 3.65 22.38
N ASN A 319 -14.95 2.59 22.84
CA ASN A 319 -14.31 1.59 23.71
C ASN A 319 -13.10 0.93 23.05
N ILE A 320 -13.20 0.54 21.77
CA ILE A 320 -12.07 -0.09 21.08
C ILE A 320 -10.93 0.91 20.81
N ILE A 321 -11.24 2.17 20.51
CA ILE A 321 -10.22 3.22 20.39
C ILE A 321 -9.50 3.39 21.72
N LYS A 322 -10.25 3.50 22.84
CA LYS A 322 -9.69 3.65 24.19
C LYS A 322 -8.71 2.51 24.52
N LYS A 323 -9.14 1.26 24.33
CA LYS A 323 -8.28 0.08 24.54
C LYS A 323 -7.04 0.11 23.64
N THR A 324 -7.18 0.51 22.39
CA THR A 324 -6.07 0.57 21.43
C THR A 324 -5.00 1.58 21.86
N LEU A 325 -5.41 2.76 22.35
CA LEU A 325 -4.49 3.81 22.82
C LEU A 325 -3.75 3.46 24.12
N GLU A 326 -4.07 2.34 24.78
CA GLU A 326 -3.23 1.80 25.86
C GLU A 326 -1.90 1.25 25.33
N PHE A 327 -1.89 0.77 24.08
CA PHE A 327 -0.76 0.08 23.46
C PHE A 327 -0.12 0.87 22.31
N GLU A 328 -0.90 1.71 21.63
CA GLU A 328 -0.48 2.41 20.42
C GLU A 328 -0.49 3.93 20.61
N LEU A 329 0.36 4.63 19.85
CA LEU A 329 0.45 6.09 19.89
C LEU A 329 -0.82 6.77 19.36
N ASP A 330 -1.44 6.16 18.36
CA ASP A 330 -2.65 6.64 17.70
C ASP A 330 -3.32 5.50 16.94
N THR A 331 -4.61 5.62 16.67
CA THR A 331 -5.36 4.64 15.87
C THR A 331 -6.34 5.31 14.93
N LEU A 332 -6.55 4.70 13.76
CA LEU A 332 -7.66 5.03 12.87
C LEU A 332 -8.76 3.97 13.04
N PHE A 333 -9.89 4.40 13.60
CA PHE A 333 -11.11 3.61 13.61
C PHE A 333 -11.75 3.57 12.22
N LEU A 334 -12.21 2.38 11.82
CA LEU A 334 -12.92 2.11 10.57
C LEU A 334 -14.10 1.18 10.88
N ASP A 335 -15.29 1.46 10.34
CA ASP A 335 -16.40 0.51 10.34
C ASP A 335 -16.06 -0.75 9.52
N SER A 336 -16.68 -1.89 9.88
CA SER A 336 -16.35 -3.18 9.28
C SER A 336 -16.75 -3.32 7.81
N ASP A 337 -17.66 -2.49 7.31
CA ASP A 337 -18.16 -2.45 5.92
C ASP A 337 -17.34 -1.51 5.01
N ILE A 338 -16.15 -1.13 5.45
CA ILE A 338 -15.17 -0.40 4.66
C ILE A 338 -14.30 -1.34 3.83
N ILE A 339 -14.12 -1.02 2.55
CA ILE A 339 -13.16 -1.69 1.65
C ILE A 339 -12.03 -0.73 1.27
N ILE A 340 -10.79 -1.11 1.59
CA ILE A 340 -9.59 -0.33 1.26
C ILE A 340 -9.21 -0.48 -0.20
N THR A 341 -9.02 0.64 -0.90
CA THR A 341 -8.70 0.67 -2.33
C THR A 341 -7.36 1.33 -2.63
N ASP A 342 -6.72 1.96 -1.65
CA ASP A 342 -5.36 2.47 -1.74
C ASP A 342 -4.74 2.70 -0.34
N THR A 343 -3.45 3.04 -0.29
CA THR A 343 -2.71 3.30 0.95
C THR A 343 -3.27 4.51 1.71
N ILE A 344 -3.49 4.36 3.01
CA ILE A 344 -3.93 5.43 3.93
C ILE A 344 -2.68 6.08 4.53
N GLU A 345 -2.37 7.32 4.16
CA GLU A 345 -1.09 7.96 4.49
C GLU A 345 -1.21 9.46 4.82
N ASN A 346 -2.43 9.99 4.99
CA ASN A 346 -2.70 11.41 5.17
C ASN A 346 -3.11 11.78 6.60
N VAL A 347 -2.59 11.06 7.61
CA VAL A 347 -2.83 11.40 9.01
C VAL A 347 -1.92 12.56 9.42
N ASN A 348 -2.52 13.69 9.81
CA ASN A 348 -1.81 14.82 10.40
C ASN A 348 -1.56 14.58 11.88
N LYS A 349 -0.34 14.16 12.23
CA LYS A 349 0.07 13.82 13.61
C LYS A 349 0.12 15.02 14.57
N PHE A 350 -0.04 16.25 14.07
CA PHE A 350 -0.06 17.47 14.89
C PHE A 350 -1.46 17.88 15.35
N ALA A 351 -2.48 17.19 14.88
CA ALA A 351 -3.82 17.25 15.42
C ALA A 351 -4.00 16.19 16.52
N GLU A 352 -5.08 16.33 17.26
CA GLU A 352 -5.54 15.38 18.27
C GLU A 352 -6.63 14.45 17.73
N LEU A 353 -7.27 14.88 16.64
CA LEU A 353 -8.46 14.27 16.07
C LEU A 353 -8.44 14.40 14.54
N GLY A 354 -8.84 13.34 13.84
CA GLY A 354 -8.95 13.29 12.39
C GLY A 354 -10.34 12.81 12.00
N LEU A 355 -11.08 13.62 11.26
CA LEU A 355 -12.51 13.42 11.01
C LEU A 355 -12.81 13.30 9.52
N SER A 356 -13.85 12.54 9.18
CA SER A 356 -14.31 12.35 7.80
C SER A 356 -15.61 13.12 7.56
N PRO A 357 -15.59 14.27 6.85
CA PRO A 357 -16.82 14.93 6.45
C PRO A 357 -17.67 14.04 5.55
N GLN A 358 -19.00 14.18 5.64
CA GLN A 358 -19.93 13.37 4.85
C GLN A 358 -20.06 13.85 3.39
N PHE A 359 -19.88 15.17 3.16
CA PHE A 359 -20.10 15.86 1.89
C PHE A 359 -21.53 15.65 1.32
N ILE A 360 -22.52 15.88 2.19
CA ILE A 360 -23.96 15.81 1.89
C ILE A 360 -24.62 17.16 2.15
N ASN A 361 -25.86 17.32 1.70
CA ASN A 361 -26.61 18.56 1.81
C ASN A 361 -26.92 18.97 3.26
N ASP A 362 -27.12 20.26 3.47
CA ASP A 362 -27.39 20.86 4.78
C ASP A 362 -28.59 20.24 5.51
N PHE A 363 -29.61 19.79 4.77
CA PHE A 363 -30.78 19.14 5.37
C PHE A 363 -30.38 17.83 6.06
N LYS A 364 -29.59 16.99 5.40
CA LYS A 364 -29.11 15.73 5.97
C LYS A 364 -28.01 15.91 7.02
N VAL A 365 -27.19 16.96 6.91
CA VAL A 365 -26.22 17.34 7.97
C VAL A 365 -26.95 17.71 9.26
N LYS A 366 -28.04 18.49 9.17
CA LYS A 366 -28.85 18.85 10.36
C LYS A 366 -29.46 17.61 11.03
N GLU A 367 -29.87 16.62 10.24
CA GLU A 367 -30.41 15.36 10.75
C GLU A 367 -29.33 14.46 11.38
N THR A 368 -28.21 14.23 10.67
CA THR A 368 -27.31 13.11 10.95
C THR A 368 -25.90 13.48 11.42
N GLY A 369 -25.55 14.77 11.40
CA GLY A 369 -24.19 15.24 11.68
C GLY A 369 -23.40 15.61 10.42
N TYR A 370 -22.36 16.42 10.58
CA TYR A 370 -21.46 16.82 9.49
C TYR A 370 -20.40 15.76 9.17
N TYR A 371 -19.98 14.98 10.17
CA TYR A 371 -18.96 13.93 10.06
C TYR A 371 -19.60 12.55 9.98
N ASN A 372 -18.94 11.59 9.35
CA ASN A 372 -19.34 10.18 9.31
C ASN A 372 -18.78 9.43 10.53
N GLY A 373 -19.62 8.65 11.23
CA GLY A 373 -19.25 7.92 12.45
C GLY A 373 -18.47 6.63 12.22
N GLY A 374 -18.30 6.22 10.97
CA GLY A 374 -17.54 5.03 10.58
C GLY A 374 -16.04 5.27 10.36
N MET A 375 -15.57 6.50 10.57
CA MET A 375 -14.15 6.82 10.44
C MET A 375 -13.74 7.91 11.42
N LEU A 376 -12.81 7.59 12.34
CA LEU A 376 -12.27 8.55 13.30
C LEU A 376 -10.82 8.20 13.64
N TRP A 377 -9.90 9.14 13.46
CA TRP A 377 -8.53 9.01 13.93
C TRP A 377 -8.30 9.81 15.20
N THR A 378 -7.54 9.28 16.15
CA THR A 378 -7.08 10.07 17.30
C THR A 378 -5.80 9.50 17.91
N ASN A 379 -5.01 10.38 18.52
CA ASN A 379 -3.89 10.08 19.41
C ASN A 379 -4.17 10.50 20.86
N ASN A 380 -5.35 11.07 21.14
CA ASN A 380 -5.69 11.66 22.44
C ASN A 380 -6.59 10.70 23.23
N LYS A 381 -6.10 10.27 24.39
CA LYS A 381 -6.77 9.30 25.27
C LYS A 381 -8.10 9.79 25.86
N SER A 382 -8.36 11.10 25.86
CA SER A 382 -9.60 11.69 26.36
C SER A 382 -10.73 11.70 25.33
N VAL A 383 -10.41 11.64 24.02
CA VAL A 383 -11.40 11.68 22.94
C VAL A 383 -12.47 10.58 23.08
N PRO A 384 -12.14 9.30 23.35
CA PRO A 384 -13.15 8.25 23.50
C PRO A 384 -14.15 8.51 24.64
N ASP A 385 -13.68 9.00 25.79
CA ASP A 385 -14.53 9.25 26.95
C ASP A 385 -15.48 10.42 26.69
N ASP A 386 -14.99 11.48 26.06
CA ASP A 386 -15.83 12.60 25.64
C ASP A 386 -16.83 12.21 24.55
N TRP A 387 -16.43 11.36 23.60
CA TRP A 387 -17.34 10.90 22.55
C TRP A 387 -18.52 10.14 23.13
N ASN A 388 -18.26 9.30 24.14
CA ASN A 388 -19.29 8.60 24.89
C ASN A 388 -20.21 9.57 25.66
N GLU A 389 -19.65 10.59 26.30
CA GLU A 389 -20.43 11.61 27.01
C GLU A 389 -21.32 12.42 26.07
N PHE A 390 -20.76 12.96 24.98
CA PHE A 390 -21.52 13.77 24.01
C PHE A 390 -22.62 12.96 23.33
N THR A 391 -22.40 11.67 23.09
CA THR A 391 -23.40 10.78 22.48
C THR A 391 -24.67 10.64 23.31
N LYS A 392 -24.63 10.83 24.63
CA LYS A 392 -25.82 10.78 25.51
C LYS A 392 -26.89 11.81 25.14
N THR A 393 -26.48 12.93 24.56
CA THR A 393 -27.38 14.02 24.14
C THR A 393 -27.41 14.21 22.62
N SER A 394 -26.80 13.29 21.89
CA SER A 394 -26.69 13.37 20.44
C SER A 394 -28.04 13.22 19.76
N ARG A 395 -28.26 14.06 18.74
CA ARG A 395 -29.44 13.98 17.87
C ARG A 395 -29.42 12.79 16.92
N TYR A 396 -28.25 12.20 16.68
CA TYR A 396 -28.08 11.07 15.79
C TYR A 396 -26.94 10.17 16.27
N PHE A 397 -27.23 9.39 17.31
CA PHE A 397 -26.36 8.34 17.86
C PHE A 397 -24.90 8.81 18.04
N ASP A 398 -23.93 7.97 17.70
CA ASP A 398 -22.50 8.27 17.74
C ASP A 398 -22.06 9.34 16.73
N GLN A 399 -22.77 9.47 15.60
CA GLN A 399 -22.28 10.26 14.47
C GLN A 399 -22.41 11.78 14.70
N ALA A 400 -23.56 12.27 15.15
CA ALA A 400 -23.76 13.71 15.30
C ALA A 400 -22.94 14.32 16.45
N SER A 401 -22.60 13.54 17.49
CA SER A 401 -21.77 14.00 18.62
C SER A 401 -20.31 14.26 18.24
N ILE A 402 -19.85 13.80 17.07
CA ILE A 402 -18.49 14.08 16.57
C ILE A 402 -18.28 15.58 16.33
N GLU A 403 -19.34 16.33 16.02
CA GLU A 403 -19.27 17.79 15.90
C GLU A 403 -18.85 18.46 17.22
N ASP A 404 -19.22 17.88 18.37
CA ASP A 404 -18.83 18.40 19.67
C ASP A 404 -17.38 18.05 20.02
N LEU A 405 -16.88 16.90 19.55
CA LEU A 405 -15.44 16.60 19.58
C LEU A 405 -14.65 17.62 18.74
N ALA A 406 -15.12 17.94 17.53
CA ALA A 406 -14.49 18.91 16.64
C ALA A 406 -14.41 20.33 17.25
N LYS A 407 -15.41 20.71 18.06
CA LYS A 407 -15.39 21.98 18.82
C LYS A 407 -14.38 21.95 19.97
N LYS A 408 -14.13 20.79 20.58
CA LYS A 408 -13.28 20.64 21.77
C LYS A 408 -11.80 20.45 21.45
N TYR A 409 -11.48 19.71 20.39
CA TYR A 409 -10.12 19.26 20.09
C TYR A 409 -9.52 19.92 18.85
N LYS A 410 -8.18 20.04 18.80
CA LYS A 410 -7.50 20.43 17.57
C LYS A 410 -7.63 19.30 16.55
N TYR A 411 -8.33 19.52 15.45
CA TYR A 411 -8.60 18.47 14.46
C TYR A 411 -8.09 18.79 13.04
N PHE A 412 -8.08 17.76 12.19
CA PHE A 412 -8.01 17.88 10.75
C PHE A 412 -9.13 17.06 10.09
N GLU A 413 -9.38 17.33 8.82
CA GLU A 413 -10.37 16.60 8.02
C GLU A 413 -9.67 15.79 6.93
N PHE A 414 -10.15 14.58 6.71
CA PHE A 414 -9.76 13.78 5.56
C PHE A 414 -10.42 14.33 4.29
N ASP A 415 -9.67 14.26 3.19
CA ASP A 415 -10.13 14.71 1.87
C ASP A 415 -11.30 13.85 1.35
N GLU A 416 -12.06 14.38 0.37
CA GLU A 416 -13.20 13.70 -0.24
C GLU A 416 -12.89 12.33 -0.88
N ASN A 417 -11.64 12.05 -1.26
CA ASN A 417 -11.26 10.73 -1.79
C ASN A 417 -11.13 9.66 -0.70
N TYR A 418 -11.39 10.01 0.56
CA TYR A 418 -11.55 9.08 1.68
C TYR A 418 -13.04 8.84 1.95
N ASN A 419 -13.35 7.63 2.46
CA ASN A 419 -14.66 7.28 3.00
C ASN A 419 -15.83 7.62 2.05
N LEU A 420 -15.72 7.21 0.78
CA LEU A 420 -16.78 7.45 -0.19
C LEU A 420 -17.99 6.55 0.14
N GLN A 421 -19.06 7.17 0.63
CA GLN A 421 -20.30 6.51 1.05
C GLN A 421 -21.46 6.78 0.09
N CYS A 422 -22.48 5.91 0.13
CA CYS A 422 -23.64 6.00 -0.76
C CYS A 422 -24.43 7.31 -0.60
N TRP A 423 -24.46 7.90 0.60
CA TRP A 423 -25.13 9.18 0.83
C TRP A 423 -24.52 10.32 0.02
N ARG A 424 -23.25 10.21 -0.39
CA ARG A 424 -22.66 11.22 -1.28
C ARG A 424 -23.34 11.20 -2.65
N LEU A 425 -23.79 10.04 -3.14
CA LEU A 425 -24.55 9.94 -4.39
C LEU A 425 -25.98 10.48 -4.23
N TYR A 426 -26.67 10.11 -3.14
CA TYR A 426 -28.11 10.39 -2.99
C TYR A 426 -28.44 11.71 -2.29
N CYS A 427 -27.53 12.25 -1.51
CA CYS A 427 -27.78 13.38 -0.62
C CYS A 427 -26.82 14.56 -0.85
N SER A 428 -25.93 14.53 -1.84
CA SER A 428 -25.08 15.69 -2.16
C SER A 428 -25.88 16.82 -2.84
N GLU A 429 -25.47 18.07 -2.59
CA GLU A 429 -25.99 19.26 -3.29
C GLU A 429 -25.63 19.28 -4.77
N ASP A 430 -24.52 18.62 -5.15
CA ASP A 430 -24.04 18.54 -6.54
C ASP A 430 -24.95 17.70 -7.44
N GLY A 431 -25.84 16.87 -6.84
CA GLY A 431 -26.72 15.96 -7.56
C GLY A 431 -26.01 14.69 -8.07
N LYS A 432 -26.80 13.65 -8.37
CA LYS A 432 -26.31 12.31 -8.73
C LYS A 432 -25.31 12.31 -9.89
N ASP A 433 -25.63 12.98 -10.99
CA ASP A 433 -24.83 12.92 -12.22
C ASP A 433 -23.45 13.54 -12.06
N LYS A 434 -23.35 14.61 -11.26
CA LYS A 434 -22.08 15.26 -10.97
C LYS A 434 -21.24 14.44 -10.00
N ILE A 435 -21.86 13.77 -9.03
CA ILE A 435 -21.15 12.82 -8.16
C ILE A 435 -20.63 11.62 -8.95
N LYS A 436 -21.41 11.09 -9.90
CA LYS A 436 -20.97 10.05 -10.83
C LYS A 436 -19.78 10.51 -11.66
N SER A 437 -19.80 11.75 -12.19
CA SER A 437 -18.71 12.26 -13.02
C SER A 437 -17.39 12.52 -12.25
N TYR A 438 -17.45 12.64 -10.92
CA TYR A 438 -16.24 12.71 -10.09
C TYR A 438 -15.51 11.37 -9.97
N LEU A 439 -16.21 10.24 -10.17
CA LEU A 439 -15.59 8.93 -10.24
C LEU A 439 -15.01 8.72 -11.64
N THR A 440 -13.71 8.44 -11.67
CA THR A 440 -12.99 8.10 -12.90
C THR A 440 -12.13 6.89 -12.65
N SER A 441 -11.76 6.16 -13.69
CA SER A 441 -10.92 4.97 -13.56
C SER A 441 -9.97 4.86 -14.73
N VAL A 442 -8.73 4.45 -14.44
CA VAL A 442 -7.67 4.27 -15.42
C VAL A 442 -7.31 2.78 -15.46
N PRO A 443 -7.40 2.11 -16.63
CA PRO A 443 -7.04 0.69 -16.75
C PRO A 443 -5.63 0.39 -16.23
N ASN A 444 -5.48 -0.68 -15.46
CA ASN A 444 -4.23 -1.13 -14.84
C ASN A 444 -3.58 -0.14 -13.87
N ASP A 445 -4.35 0.84 -13.40
CA ASP A 445 -3.93 1.78 -12.38
C ASP A 445 -4.94 1.76 -11.22
N LYS A 446 -5.84 2.74 -11.13
CA LYS A 446 -6.74 2.92 -9.97
C LYS A 446 -8.06 3.57 -10.35
N VAL A 447 -8.96 3.59 -9.37
CA VAL A 447 -10.14 4.45 -9.34
C VAL A 447 -9.81 5.76 -8.63
N TYR A 448 -10.31 6.86 -9.16
CA TYR A 448 -10.09 8.21 -8.68
C TYR A 448 -11.41 8.88 -8.33
N TYR A 449 -11.39 9.72 -7.30
CA TYR A 449 -12.48 10.62 -6.94
C TYR A 449 -11.95 12.06 -6.99
N LYS A 450 -12.54 12.92 -7.85
CA LYS A 450 -12.06 14.29 -8.08
C LYS A 450 -10.55 14.37 -8.39
N SER A 451 -10.07 13.48 -9.26
CA SER A 451 -8.66 13.36 -9.68
C SER A 451 -7.67 12.94 -8.58
N LYS A 452 -8.13 12.55 -7.40
CA LYS A 452 -7.29 11.94 -6.35
C LYS A 452 -7.59 10.44 -6.27
N PRO A 453 -6.58 9.57 -6.02
CA PRO A 453 -6.82 8.15 -5.84
C PRO A 453 -7.87 7.90 -4.77
N LEU A 454 -8.89 7.11 -5.08
CA LEU A 454 -9.91 6.71 -4.12
C LEU A 454 -9.25 5.81 -3.07
N LYS A 455 -9.24 6.24 -1.81
CA LYS A 455 -8.52 5.55 -0.74
C LYS A 455 -9.32 4.39 -0.16
N PHE A 456 -10.62 4.58 0.02
CA PHE A 456 -11.54 3.51 0.39
C PHE A 456 -13.01 3.94 0.25
N ILE A 457 -13.88 2.95 0.22
CA ILE A 457 -15.33 3.08 0.13
C ILE A 457 -15.98 2.56 1.41
N HIS A 458 -17.14 3.11 1.74
CA HIS A 458 -18.03 2.65 2.82
C HIS A 458 -19.34 2.23 2.15
N ALA A 459 -19.51 0.92 1.96
CA ALA A 459 -20.54 0.40 1.09
C ALA A 459 -21.07 -0.95 1.58
N ASN A 460 -22.39 -1.02 1.75
CA ASN A 460 -23.08 -2.28 1.98
C ASN A 460 -23.49 -2.89 0.63
N PHE A 461 -22.73 -3.90 0.18
CA PHE A 461 -22.94 -4.55 -1.11
C PHE A 461 -24.15 -5.48 -1.15
N ASN A 462 -24.68 -5.88 0.00
CA ASN A 462 -25.84 -6.77 0.12
C ASN A 462 -27.17 -6.01 0.25
N ASN A 463 -27.13 -4.68 0.28
CA ASN A 463 -28.34 -3.84 0.32
C ASN A 463 -28.80 -3.50 -1.11
N SER A 464 -29.95 -4.05 -1.50
CA SER A 464 -30.57 -3.81 -2.82
C SER A 464 -30.93 -2.34 -3.07
N GLU A 465 -31.19 -1.55 -2.03
CA GLU A 465 -31.48 -0.11 -2.19
C GLU A 465 -30.26 0.68 -2.68
N LEU A 466 -29.05 0.12 -2.54
CA LEU A 466 -27.79 0.73 -2.90
C LEU A 466 -27.22 0.21 -4.23
N GLU A 467 -28.01 -0.57 -4.99
CA GLU A 467 -27.57 -1.22 -6.24
C GLU A 467 -26.97 -0.23 -7.26
N GLU A 468 -27.56 0.97 -7.40
CA GLU A 468 -27.04 2.01 -8.31
C GLU A 468 -25.63 2.45 -7.91
N PHE A 469 -25.39 2.69 -6.62
CA PHE A 469 -24.07 3.09 -6.11
C PHE A 469 -23.06 1.94 -6.20
N ASN A 470 -23.47 0.74 -5.80
CA ASN A 470 -22.61 -0.44 -5.81
C ASN A 470 -22.19 -0.81 -7.25
N SER A 471 -23.13 -0.77 -8.20
CA SER A 471 -22.87 -1.04 -9.62
C SER A 471 -21.94 -0.01 -10.24
N LEU A 472 -22.08 1.28 -9.86
CA LEU A 472 -21.17 2.34 -10.27
C LEU A 472 -19.74 2.06 -9.80
N LEU A 473 -19.55 1.71 -8.54
CA LEU A 473 -18.21 1.38 -8.02
C LEU A 473 -17.62 0.15 -8.71
N ILE A 474 -18.40 -0.92 -8.85
CA ILE A 474 -17.96 -2.17 -9.50
C ILE A 474 -17.55 -1.91 -10.95
N SER A 475 -18.30 -1.10 -11.71
CA SER A 475 -17.94 -0.79 -13.10
C SER A 475 -16.61 -0.04 -13.21
N HIS A 476 -16.35 0.92 -12.30
CA HIS A 476 -15.07 1.61 -12.25
C HIS A 476 -13.91 0.69 -11.85
N PHE A 477 -14.11 -0.22 -10.90
CA PHE A 477 -13.10 -1.21 -10.52
C PHE A 477 -12.82 -2.22 -11.65
N LYS A 478 -13.85 -2.64 -12.40
CA LYS A 478 -13.70 -3.46 -13.61
C LYS A 478 -12.88 -2.74 -14.67
N ASN A 479 -13.20 -1.48 -14.98
CA ASN A 479 -12.46 -0.68 -15.94
C ASN A 479 -11.00 -0.45 -15.52
N ALA A 480 -10.74 -0.19 -14.23
CA ALA A 480 -9.39 -0.07 -13.67
C ALA A 480 -8.64 -1.40 -13.57
N LYS A 481 -9.29 -2.54 -13.86
CA LYS A 481 -8.76 -3.91 -13.70
C LYS A 481 -8.27 -4.18 -12.27
N MET A 482 -8.95 -3.63 -11.26
CA MET A 482 -8.65 -3.83 -9.83
C MET A 482 -9.14 -5.21 -9.33
N TYR A 483 -8.64 -6.29 -9.96
CA TYR A 483 -9.10 -7.66 -9.75
C TYR A 483 -9.06 -8.13 -8.29
N LYS A 484 -8.10 -7.66 -7.50
CA LYS A 484 -8.00 -7.98 -6.07
C LYS A 484 -9.19 -7.44 -5.28
N ILE A 485 -9.56 -6.18 -5.54
CA ILE A 485 -10.69 -5.52 -4.89
C ILE A 485 -12.00 -6.11 -5.36
N LEU A 486 -12.13 -6.40 -6.65
CA LEU A 486 -13.30 -7.08 -7.21
C LEU A 486 -13.52 -8.45 -6.58
N ALA A 487 -12.46 -9.27 -6.46
CA ALA A 487 -12.53 -10.58 -5.82
C ALA A 487 -12.96 -10.46 -4.34
N ILE A 488 -12.44 -9.48 -3.61
CA ILE A 488 -12.83 -9.21 -2.21
C ILE A 488 -14.31 -8.79 -2.13
N ILE A 489 -14.76 -7.85 -2.98
CA ILE A 489 -16.17 -7.40 -2.99
C ILE A 489 -17.11 -8.58 -3.23
N TYR A 490 -16.82 -9.44 -4.21
CA TYR A 490 -17.66 -10.61 -4.48
C TYR A 490 -17.54 -11.69 -3.41
N ARG A 491 -16.42 -11.76 -2.68
CA ARG A 491 -16.31 -12.57 -1.46
C ARG A 491 -17.20 -12.05 -0.32
N VAL A 492 -17.39 -10.73 -0.22
CA VAL A 492 -18.33 -10.10 0.74
C VAL A 492 -19.77 -10.36 0.31
N ILE A 493 -20.10 -10.15 -0.96
CA ILE A 493 -21.45 -10.37 -1.51
C ILE A 493 -21.91 -11.82 -1.28
N ASN A 494 -21.07 -12.79 -1.65
CA ASN A 494 -21.46 -14.20 -1.64
C ASN A 494 -21.20 -14.93 -0.32
N ASN A 495 -20.56 -14.28 0.65
CA ASN A 495 -20.04 -14.91 1.89
C ASN A 495 -19.07 -16.07 1.67
N LYS A 496 -18.71 -16.38 0.42
CA LYS A 496 -17.82 -17.46 -0.03
C LYS A 496 -17.11 -17.05 -1.32
N TRP A 497 -16.04 -17.76 -1.64
CA TRP A 497 -15.42 -17.70 -2.95
C TRP A 497 -16.23 -18.56 -3.93
N VAL A 498 -16.64 -17.97 -5.05
CA VAL A 498 -17.47 -18.63 -6.05
C VAL A 498 -16.63 -18.98 -7.26
N LEU A 499 -16.40 -20.29 -7.46
CA LEU A 499 -15.82 -20.83 -8.68
C LEU A 499 -16.95 -21.19 -9.64
N LYS A 500 -16.98 -20.58 -10.82
CA LYS A 500 -17.94 -20.90 -11.87
C LYS A 500 -17.33 -21.85 -12.88
N ILE A 501 -18.07 -22.87 -13.25
CA ILE A 501 -17.75 -23.75 -14.37
C ILE A 501 -18.89 -23.77 -15.39
N PRO A 502 -18.59 -24.00 -16.68
CA PRO A 502 -19.63 -24.14 -17.70
C PRO A 502 -20.54 -25.33 -17.41
N LYS A 503 -21.85 -25.08 -17.45
CA LYS A 503 -22.86 -26.13 -17.43
C LYS A 503 -22.70 -27.04 -18.65
N GLN A 504 -22.74 -28.36 -18.45
CA GLN A 504 -22.59 -29.36 -19.52
C GLN A 504 -23.83 -30.27 -19.61
N PRO A 505 -24.12 -30.88 -20.78
CA PRO A 505 -23.36 -30.79 -22.02
C PRO A 505 -23.58 -29.46 -22.77
N MET A 506 -22.54 -28.97 -23.45
CA MET A 506 -22.62 -27.92 -24.45
C MET A 506 -22.38 -28.49 -25.85
N ASP A 507 -22.81 -27.75 -26.88
CA ASP A 507 -22.61 -28.11 -28.28
C ASP A 507 -21.23 -27.69 -28.82
N GLY A 508 -20.82 -28.38 -29.91
CA GLY A 508 -19.64 -28.01 -30.68
C GLY A 508 -18.33 -28.13 -29.90
N ILE A 509 -17.43 -27.16 -30.09
CA ILE A 509 -16.10 -27.19 -29.47
C ILE A 509 -16.15 -27.06 -27.95
N TYR A 510 -17.24 -26.53 -27.37
CA TYR A 510 -17.35 -26.28 -25.92
C TYR A 510 -17.80 -27.50 -25.11
N HIS A 511 -18.16 -28.60 -25.79
CA HIS A 511 -18.48 -29.87 -25.14
C HIS A 511 -17.32 -30.34 -24.24
N HIS A 512 -17.64 -30.75 -23.01
CA HIS A 512 -16.65 -31.25 -22.06
C HIS A 512 -17.28 -32.22 -21.06
N ILE A 513 -16.54 -33.25 -20.66
CA ILE A 513 -17.03 -34.29 -19.74
C ILE A 513 -16.77 -33.98 -18.26
N ASN A 514 -16.44 -32.72 -17.95
CA ASN A 514 -16.10 -32.21 -16.62
C ASN A 514 -15.02 -33.00 -15.85
N ASP A 515 -14.02 -33.52 -16.56
CA ASP A 515 -12.81 -34.07 -15.95
C ASP A 515 -11.77 -32.99 -15.63
N SER A 516 -10.56 -33.40 -15.21
CA SER A 516 -9.39 -32.53 -15.09
C SER A 516 -9.63 -31.34 -14.13
N TYR A 517 -9.45 -30.08 -14.54
CA TYR A 517 -9.68 -28.92 -13.66
C TYR A 517 -11.10 -28.86 -13.11
N ARG A 518 -12.10 -29.19 -13.94
CA ARG A 518 -13.51 -29.10 -13.53
C ARG A 518 -13.84 -30.16 -12.47
N GLU A 519 -13.16 -31.30 -12.48
CA GLU A 519 -13.19 -32.26 -11.38
C GLU A 519 -12.46 -31.70 -10.14
N LEU A 520 -11.30 -31.06 -10.31
CA LEU A 520 -10.49 -30.49 -9.22
C LEU A 520 -11.26 -29.41 -8.42
N VAL A 521 -12.02 -28.52 -9.08
CA VAL A 521 -12.75 -27.46 -8.36
C VAL A 521 -13.81 -28.01 -7.41
N HIS A 522 -14.44 -29.14 -7.76
CA HIS A 522 -15.39 -29.81 -6.86
C HIS A 522 -14.67 -30.39 -5.63
N LEU A 523 -13.47 -30.96 -5.80
CA LEU A 523 -12.65 -31.39 -4.67
C LEU A 523 -12.20 -30.21 -3.80
N ILE A 524 -11.81 -29.09 -4.42
CA ILE A 524 -11.47 -27.86 -3.71
C ILE A 524 -12.66 -27.40 -2.84
N ALA A 525 -13.86 -27.29 -3.41
CA ALA A 525 -15.04 -26.88 -2.65
C ALA A 525 -15.45 -27.88 -1.57
N LYS A 526 -15.24 -29.18 -1.80
CA LYS A 526 -15.45 -30.22 -0.78
C LYS A 526 -14.50 -30.06 0.42
N ASN A 527 -13.25 -29.66 0.17
CA ASN A 527 -12.20 -29.58 1.18
C ASN A 527 -12.03 -28.18 1.80
N ASN A 528 -12.71 -27.15 1.29
CA ASN A 528 -12.60 -25.77 1.75
C ASN A 528 -14.01 -25.17 1.97
N ASN A 529 -14.39 -24.96 3.23
CA ASN A 529 -15.77 -24.57 3.61
C ASN A 529 -16.22 -23.19 3.07
N ASP A 530 -15.27 -22.31 2.79
CA ASP A 530 -15.51 -20.96 2.29
C ASP A 530 -15.43 -20.85 0.76
N VAL A 531 -15.41 -21.99 0.05
CA VAL A 531 -15.49 -22.08 -1.41
C VAL A 531 -16.79 -22.77 -1.82
N VAL A 532 -17.36 -22.34 -2.94
CA VAL A 532 -18.50 -23.00 -3.59
C VAL A 532 -18.28 -23.06 -5.10
N VAL A 533 -18.79 -24.11 -5.73
CA VAL A 533 -18.81 -24.24 -7.20
C VAL A 533 -20.23 -24.03 -7.70
N ILE A 534 -20.38 -23.23 -8.74
CA ILE A 534 -21.66 -23.00 -9.42
C ILE A 534 -21.49 -23.36 -10.90
N GLU A 535 -22.46 -24.09 -11.45
CA GLU A 535 -22.57 -24.27 -12.89
C GLU A 535 -23.31 -23.07 -13.49
N ASP A 536 -22.73 -22.49 -14.53
CA ASP A 536 -23.25 -21.28 -15.18
C ASP A 536 -23.26 -21.44 -16.70
N ASN A 537 -24.00 -20.58 -17.41
CA ASN A 537 -24.16 -20.67 -18.87
C ASN A 537 -22.96 -20.11 -19.66
N THR A 538 -21.91 -19.67 -18.97
CA THR A 538 -20.60 -19.29 -19.55
C THR A 538 -19.96 -20.47 -20.29
N THR A 539 -19.10 -20.15 -21.26
CA THR A 539 -18.23 -21.12 -21.94
C THR A 539 -16.88 -21.34 -21.23
N GLN A 540 -16.54 -20.48 -20.26
CA GLN A 540 -15.25 -20.46 -19.56
C GLN A 540 -15.38 -20.75 -18.06
N CYS A 541 -14.27 -21.05 -17.38
CA CYS A 541 -14.23 -21.18 -15.93
C CYS A 541 -13.78 -19.87 -15.26
N TRP A 542 -14.43 -19.47 -14.17
CA TRP A 542 -14.15 -18.19 -13.50
C TRP A 542 -14.02 -18.32 -11.99
N LEU A 543 -13.21 -17.46 -11.39
CA LEU A 543 -13.44 -17.00 -10.03
C LEU A 543 -14.22 -15.68 -10.10
N GLU A 544 -15.34 -15.58 -9.39
CA GLU A 544 -16.15 -14.36 -9.42
C GLU A 544 -15.36 -13.12 -8.97
N PRO A 545 -15.61 -11.94 -9.60
CA PRO A 545 -16.61 -11.75 -10.66
C PRO A 545 -16.12 -12.03 -12.08
N ASN A 546 -14.82 -11.83 -12.35
CA ASN A 546 -14.28 -11.82 -13.71
C ASN A 546 -12.78 -12.17 -13.75
N LEU A 547 -12.36 -13.10 -12.90
CA LEU A 547 -11.01 -13.66 -12.92
C LEU A 547 -11.07 -14.98 -13.70
N LEU A 548 -10.58 -14.98 -14.93
CA LEU A 548 -10.63 -16.15 -15.81
C LEU A 548 -9.64 -17.21 -15.34
N THR A 549 -10.12 -18.40 -14.99
CA THR A 549 -9.31 -19.58 -14.68
C THR A 549 -9.27 -20.49 -15.89
N TYR A 550 -8.44 -20.18 -16.89
CA TYR A 550 -8.50 -20.80 -18.21
C TYR A 550 -8.10 -22.28 -18.18
N ASP A 551 -9.07 -23.17 -18.46
CA ASP A 551 -8.95 -24.62 -18.28
C ASP A 551 -8.69 -25.42 -19.55
N ARG A 552 -8.38 -24.75 -20.66
CA ARG A 552 -8.22 -25.37 -21.98
C ARG A 552 -6.76 -25.43 -22.45
N ASP A 553 -6.54 -26.30 -23.41
CA ASP A 553 -5.21 -26.67 -23.89
C ASP A 553 -4.55 -25.64 -24.82
N THR A 554 -5.37 -24.90 -25.57
CA THR A 554 -4.96 -23.87 -26.54
C THR A 554 -5.98 -22.74 -26.50
N LEU A 555 -5.69 -21.58 -27.11
CA LEU A 555 -6.62 -20.44 -27.15
C LEU A 555 -7.85 -20.63 -28.06
N MET A 556 -8.05 -21.81 -28.66
CA MET A 556 -9.17 -22.07 -29.59
C MET A 556 -10.56 -21.83 -28.97
N TRP A 557 -10.67 -21.93 -27.65
CA TRP A 557 -11.93 -21.73 -26.93
C TRP A 557 -12.15 -20.29 -26.46
N ILE A 558 -11.21 -19.37 -26.69
CA ILE A 558 -11.37 -17.97 -26.33
C ILE A 558 -12.46 -17.34 -27.21
N ASN A 559 -13.30 -16.52 -26.60
CA ASN A 559 -14.35 -15.75 -27.25
C ASN A 559 -14.56 -14.42 -26.50
N ASP A 560 -15.58 -13.67 -26.91
CA ASP A 560 -15.85 -12.32 -26.41
C ASP A 560 -16.14 -12.25 -24.89
N GLU A 561 -16.50 -13.38 -24.23
CA GLU A 561 -16.66 -13.42 -22.76
C GLU A 561 -15.38 -13.00 -22.02
N VAL A 562 -14.21 -13.15 -22.66
CA VAL A 562 -12.90 -12.88 -22.06
C VAL A 562 -12.55 -11.39 -22.02
N GLU A 563 -13.22 -10.53 -22.80
CA GLU A 563 -12.94 -9.09 -22.83
C GLU A 563 -13.16 -8.42 -21.46
N ASP A 564 -14.17 -8.91 -20.73
CA ASP A 564 -14.52 -8.44 -19.38
C ASP A 564 -13.57 -8.92 -18.29
N ALA A 565 -12.60 -9.80 -18.60
CA ALA A 565 -11.68 -10.34 -17.60
C ALA A 565 -10.81 -9.23 -16.98
N SER A 566 -10.75 -9.19 -15.64
CA SER A 566 -9.82 -8.32 -14.92
C SER A 566 -8.43 -8.95 -14.75
N LEU A 567 -8.37 -10.28 -14.85
CA LEU A 567 -7.16 -11.10 -14.79
C LEU A 567 -7.44 -12.42 -15.51
N ILE A 568 -6.46 -12.87 -16.31
CA ILE A 568 -6.49 -14.18 -16.97
C ILE A 568 -5.39 -15.06 -16.42
N PHE A 569 -5.77 -16.18 -15.83
CA PHE A 569 -4.87 -17.26 -15.42
C PHE A 569 -4.79 -18.32 -16.50
N LEU A 570 -3.57 -18.56 -17.01
CA LEU A 570 -3.29 -19.61 -17.99
C LEU A 570 -2.83 -20.89 -17.30
N GLY A 571 -3.67 -21.93 -17.38
CA GLY A 571 -3.37 -23.27 -16.88
C GLY A 571 -2.44 -24.05 -17.81
N ASN A 572 -2.95 -24.57 -18.93
CA ASN A 572 -2.16 -25.37 -19.88
C ASN A 572 -1.32 -24.52 -20.86
N CYS A 573 -1.75 -23.28 -21.13
CA CYS A 573 -1.07 -22.38 -22.05
C CYS A 573 0.21 -21.76 -21.45
N ASP A 574 1.04 -21.19 -22.33
CA ASP A 574 2.27 -20.48 -21.97
C ASP A 574 2.04 -18.96 -22.00
N THR A 575 2.45 -18.28 -20.93
CA THR A 575 2.27 -16.82 -20.80
C THR A 575 3.16 -16.00 -21.73
N ILE A 576 4.23 -16.59 -22.27
CA ILE A 576 5.13 -15.94 -23.23
C ILE A 576 4.49 -15.90 -24.62
N VAL A 577 3.88 -16.99 -25.07
CA VAL A 577 3.32 -17.09 -26.42
C VAL A 577 1.82 -16.80 -26.42
N GLU A 578 1.00 -17.69 -25.85
CA GLU A 578 -0.45 -17.51 -25.79
C GLU A 578 -0.82 -16.30 -24.93
N GLY A 579 -0.07 -16.04 -23.86
CA GLY A 579 -0.27 -14.82 -23.06
C GLY A 579 0.05 -13.53 -23.83
N ALA A 580 1.01 -13.54 -24.76
CA ALA A 580 1.28 -12.38 -25.60
C ALA A 580 0.19 -12.18 -26.66
N GLU A 581 -0.34 -13.26 -27.22
CA GLU A 581 -1.49 -13.23 -28.12
C GLU A 581 -2.73 -12.61 -27.43
N LEU A 582 -3.04 -13.05 -26.21
CA LEU A 582 -4.14 -12.47 -25.43
C LEU A 582 -3.94 -10.98 -25.11
N ARG A 583 -2.73 -10.55 -24.78
CA ARG A 583 -2.43 -9.13 -24.55
C ARG A 583 -2.57 -8.28 -25.82
N ASN A 584 -2.34 -8.87 -26.99
CA ASN A 584 -2.53 -8.21 -28.28
C ASN A 584 -4.01 -8.12 -28.67
N LEU A 585 -4.79 -9.18 -28.41
CA LEU A 585 -6.23 -9.22 -28.68
C LEU A 585 -7.03 -8.33 -27.72
N TYR A 586 -6.73 -8.43 -26.43
CA TYR A 586 -7.42 -7.71 -25.36
C TYR A 586 -6.45 -6.74 -24.69
N LYS A 587 -6.48 -5.49 -25.13
CA LYS A 587 -5.62 -4.43 -24.58
C LYS A 587 -5.88 -4.26 -23.08
N ASN A 588 -4.82 -3.97 -22.33
CA ASN A 588 -4.84 -3.79 -20.87
C ASN A 588 -5.19 -5.06 -20.08
N THR A 589 -5.26 -6.23 -20.71
CA THR A 589 -5.50 -7.49 -19.99
C THR A 589 -4.26 -7.95 -19.25
N ILE A 590 -4.43 -8.27 -17.97
CA ILE A 590 -3.40 -8.87 -17.14
C ILE A 590 -3.46 -10.38 -17.36
N VAL A 591 -2.36 -10.98 -17.81
CA VAL A 591 -2.25 -12.44 -18.04
C VAL A 591 -1.15 -13.00 -17.16
N GLN A 592 -1.48 -14.00 -16.35
CA GLN A 592 -0.57 -14.60 -15.38
C GLN A 592 -0.52 -16.12 -15.53
N PRO A 593 0.63 -16.75 -15.20
CA PRO A 593 0.71 -18.19 -15.15
C PRO A 593 -0.07 -18.67 -13.92
N TRP A 594 -0.56 -19.90 -14.00
CA TRP A 594 -1.35 -20.48 -12.92
C TRP A 594 -0.84 -21.87 -12.57
N ILE A 595 -1.71 -22.76 -12.11
CA ILE A 595 -1.41 -24.16 -11.85
C ILE A 595 -1.83 -25.01 -13.04
N TYR A 596 -1.37 -26.26 -13.06
CA TYR A 596 -1.87 -27.29 -13.93
C TYR A 596 -2.31 -28.50 -13.10
N TRP A 597 -3.12 -29.38 -13.68
CA TRP A 597 -3.88 -30.38 -12.92
C TRP A 597 -3.73 -31.80 -13.50
N PRO A 598 -3.94 -32.83 -12.67
CA PRO A 598 -4.05 -34.21 -13.11
C PRO A 598 -5.24 -34.43 -14.05
N ARG A 599 -5.23 -35.52 -14.82
CA ARG A 599 -6.37 -35.89 -15.66
C ARG A 599 -7.59 -36.30 -14.82
N ARG A 600 -7.35 -37.05 -13.74
CA ARG A 600 -8.37 -37.52 -12.79
C ARG A 600 -7.99 -37.19 -11.34
N PRO A 601 -8.20 -35.94 -10.89
CA PRO A 601 -7.81 -35.49 -9.56
C PRO A 601 -8.37 -36.34 -8.41
N THR A 602 -9.63 -36.80 -8.49
CA THR A 602 -10.23 -37.57 -7.37
C THR A 602 -9.54 -38.92 -7.18
N VAL A 603 -9.22 -39.59 -8.29
CA VAL A 603 -8.53 -40.88 -8.26
C VAL A 603 -7.11 -40.71 -7.72
N LEU A 604 -6.39 -39.68 -8.19
CA LEU A 604 -5.04 -39.38 -7.71
C LEU A 604 -5.01 -39.04 -6.22
N GLU A 605 -5.91 -38.16 -5.76
CA GLU A 605 -5.97 -37.76 -4.34
C GLU A 605 -6.34 -38.95 -3.45
N ASN A 606 -7.28 -39.80 -3.87
CA ASN A 606 -7.58 -41.03 -3.14
C ASN A 606 -6.36 -41.96 -3.07
N LEU A 607 -5.61 -42.10 -4.17
CA LEU A 607 -4.44 -42.96 -4.23
C LEU A 607 -3.33 -42.50 -3.27
N ILE A 608 -3.02 -41.20 -3.23
CA ILE A 608 -2.00 -40.63 -2.32
C ILE A 608 -2.44 -40.61 -0.85
N GLU A 609 -3.74 -40.63 -0.57
CA GLU A 609 -4.27 -40.69 0.80
C GLU A 609 -4.32 -42.13 1.34
N THR A 610 -4.49 -43.12 0.47
CA THR A 610 -4.61 -44.53 0.85
C THR A 610 -3.30 -45.31 0.77
N ASN A 611 -2.27 -44.76 0.13
CA ASN A 611 -0.98 -45.41 -0.05
C ASN A 611 0.17 -44.53 0.45
N GLU A 612 1.22 -45.17 0.97
CA GLU A 612 2.48 -44.49 1.27
C GLU A 612 3.28 -44.23 -0.01
N ILE A 613 4.01 -43.11 -0.04
CA ILE A 613 4.95 -42.83 -1.12
C ILE A 613 6.10 -43.85 -1.06
N LEU A 614 6.29 -44.59 -2.14
CA LEU A 614 7.31 -45.64 -2.22
C LEU A 614 8.74 -45.05 -2.17
N SER A 615 9.61 -45.69 -1.40
CA SER A 615 11.05 -45.41 -1.35
C SER A 615 11.76 -45.80 -2.65
N TYR A 616 13.02 -45.35 -2.80
CA TYR A 616 13.84 -45.65 -3.98
C TYR A 616 13.92 -47.16 -4.28
N GLU A 617 14.11 -48.00 -3.26
CA GLU A 617 14.26 -49.45 -3.41
C GLU A 617 12.95 -50.17 -3.77
N ASN A 618 11.81 -49.59 -3.38
CA ASN A 618 10.50 -50.16 -3.64
C ASN A 618 9.95 -49.77 -5.03
N ARG A 619 10.69 -48.96 -5.79
CA ARG A 619 10.35 -48.57 -7.17
C ARG A 619 11.11 -49.45 -8.15
N ASN A 620 10.41 -50.40 -8.72
CA ASN A 620 10.97 -51.45 -9.56
C ASN A 620 11.10 -51.10 -11.04
N ILE A 621 10.56 -49.95 -11.48
CA ILE A 621 10.71 -49.44 -12.85
C ILE A 621 11.64 -48.23 -12.80
N GLU A 622 12.76 -48.27 -13.54
CA GLU A 622 13.70 -47.13 -13.58
C GLU A 622 13.07 -45.95 -14.32
N THR A 623 12.57 -46.18 -15.54
CA THR A 623 12.02 -45.13 -16.41
C THR A 623 10.71 -45.56 -17.07
N ILE A 624 9.70 -44.68 -17.06
CA ILE A 624 8.37 -44.99 -17.60
C ILE A 624 7.85 -43.93 -18.58
N PHE A 625 7.11 -44.39 -19.58
CA PHE A 625 6.22 -43.59 -20.41
C PHE A 625 4.96 -44.40 -20.74
N ILE A 626 3.79 -43.86 -20.40
CA ILE A 626 2.49 -44.39 -20.83
C ILE A 626 1.71 -43.24 -21.45
N GLY A 627 1.41 -43.31 -22.75
CA GLY A 627 0.70 -42.26 -23.48
C GLY A 627 -0.25 -42.79 -24.56
N ASN A 628 -1.07 -41.89 -25.09
CA ASN A 628 -2.02 -42.15 -26.17
C ASN A 628 -2.12 -40.92 -27.09
N TYR A 629 -2.17 -41.04 -28.41
CA TYR A 629 -2.47 -39.90 -29.28
C TYR A 629 -3.76 -40.13 -30.07
N GLU A 630 -4.63 -39.12 -30.02
CA GLU A 630 -5.99 -39.16 -30.59
C GLU A 630 -6.14 -38.18 -31.75
N ASN A 631 -5.18 -37.26 -31.93
CA ASN A 631 -5.17 -36.27 -33.00
C ASN A 631 -3.75 -36.04 -33.56
N SER A 632 -3.69 -35.39 -34.72
CA SER A 632 -2.46 -35.13 -35.47
C SER A 632 -1.47 -34.23 -34.74
N VAL A 633 -1.94 -33.34 -33.87
CA VAL A 633 -1.06 -32.47 -33.05
C VAL A 633 -0.33 -33.31 -32.00
N GLN A 634 -1.06 -34.14 -31.26
CA GLN A 634 -0.45 -35.07 -30.29
C GLN A 634 0.48 -36.07 -30.97
N GLU A 635 0.07 -36.62 -32.12
CA GLU A 635 0.88 -37.54 -32.91
C GLU A 635 2.21 -36.91 -33.28
N LYS A 636 2.23 -35.66 -33.77
CA LYS A 636 3.46 -34.93 -34.13
C LYS A 636 4.47 -34.86 -32.99
N TYR A 637 4.01 -34.71 -31.74
CA TYR A 637 4.89 -34.58 -30.57
C TYR A 637 5.18 -35.90 -29.84
N ARG A 638 4.45 -36.99 -30.14
CA ARG A 638 4.63 -38.31 -29.50
C ARG A 638 5.23 -39.35 -30.43
N ASN A 639 5.02 -39.20 -31.74
CA ASN A 639 5.62 -39.99 -32.80
C ASN A 639 6.72 -39.16 -33.49
N THR A 640 7.77 -38.85 -32.74
CA THR A 640 8.90 -38.03 -33.20
C THR A 640 9.98 -38.88 -33.86
N ASN A 641 10.84 -38.27 -34.67
CA ASN A 641 12.07 -38.92 -35.16
C ASN A 641 13.09 -39.24 -34.05
N ILE A 642 12.85 -38.77 -32.82
CA ILE A 642 13.66 -39.06 -31.64
C ILE A 642 13.18 -40.38 -31.02
N ASP A 643 14.07 -41.38 -30.96
CA ASP A 643 13.77 -42.71 -30.41
C ASP A 643 13.80 -42.73 -28.88
N TRP A 644 12.82 -42.08 -28.24
CA TRP A 644 12.67 -42.08 -26.78
C TRP A 644 12.55 -43.49 -26.20
N LYS A 645 11.97 -44.43 -26.94
CA LYS A 645 11.82 -45.84 -26.52
C LYS A 645 13.18 -46.48 -26.20
N SER A 646 14.26 -46.07 -26.86
CA SER A 646 15.61 -46.58 -26.61
C SER A 646 16.21 -46.23 -25.23
N ALA A 647 15.58 -45.33 -24.47
CA ALA A 647 16.04 -44.91 -23.13
C ALA A 647 14.97 -45.08 -22.03
N ILE A 648 13.80 -45.62 -22.36
CA ILE A 648 12.70 -45.81 -21.41
C ILE A 648 12.43 -47.31 -21.23
N GLU A 649 12.57 -47.80 -20.00
CA GLU A 649 12.39 -49.21 -19.64
C GLU A 649 10.95 -49.69 -19.90
N PHE A 650 9.96 -48.91 -19.44
CA PHE A 650 8.55 -49.20 -19.63
C PHE A 650 7.91 -48.17 -20.57
N PHE A 651 7.92 -48.45 -21.87
CA PHE A 651 7.40 -47.54 -22.90
C PHE A 651 6.15 -48.11 -23.60
N TYR A 652 5.01 -47.45 -23.40
CA TYR A 652 3.75 -47.72 -24.08
C TYR A 652 3.15 -46.43 -24.65
N CYS A 653 2.92 -46.41 -25.96
CA CYS A 653 2.22 -45.32 -26.64
C CYS A 653 1.19 -45.90 -27.61
N THR A 654 -0.10 -45.65 -27.34
CA THR A 654 -1.20 -46.11 -28.20
C THR A 654 -1.71 -45.02 -29.14
N GLN A 655 -2.52 -45.43 -30.11
CA GLN A 655 -3.18 -44.57 -31.09
C GLN A 655 -4.71 -44.75 -31.02
N GLY A 656 -5.45 -43.65 -31.07
CA GLY A 656 -6.92 -43.64 -31.09
C GLY A 656 -7.55 -43.85 -29.71
N GLY A 657 -8.76 -44.41 -29.63
CA GLY A 657 -9.52 -44.54 -28.37
C GLY A 657 -9.17 -45.75 -27.48
N THR A 658 -8.11 -46.50 -27.81
CA THR A 658 -7.75 -47.72 -27.08
C THR A 658 -6.81 -47.39 -25.93
N HIS A 659 -7.32 -47.44 -24.70
CA HIS A 659 -6.50 -47.32 -23.49
C HIS A 659 -6.13 -48.72 -22.96
N ILE A 660 -4.83 -48.99 -22.81
CA ILE A 660 -4.32 -50.28 -22.30
C ILE A 660 -4.55 -50.44 -20.79
N PHE A 661 -4.56 -49.32 -20.05
CA PHE A 661 -4.69 -49.29 -18.61
C PHE A 661 -5.91 -48.45 -18.21
N SER A 662 -6.60 -48.88 -17.16
CA SER A 662 -7.50 -47.99 -16.43
C SER A 662 -6.73 -46.81 -15.81
N ASN A 663 -7.42 -45.74 -15.42
CA ASN A 663 -6.78 -44.58 -14.78
C ASN A 663 -6.03 -44.97 -13.49
N GLU A 664 -6.58 -45.88 -12.70
CA GLU A 664 -5.95 -46.35 -11.46
C GLU A 664 -4.71 -47.19 -11.75
N GLU A 665 -4.78 -48.15 -12.67
CA GLU A 665 -3.61 -48.96 -13.08
C GLU A 665 -2.49 -48.09 -13.65
N TYR A 666 -2.84 -47.08 -14.45
CA TYR A 666 -1.88 -46.09 -14.96
C TYR A 666 -1.17 -45.36 -13.83
N LEU A 667 -1.91 -44.81 -12.86
CA LEU A 667 -1.31 -44.08 -11.73
C LEU A 667 -0.48 -45.01 -10.83
N LEU A 668 -0.93 -46.24 -10.58
CA LEU A 668 -0.14 -47.25 -9.85
C LEU A 668 1.18 -47.57 -10.54
N LYS A 669 1.20 -47.68 -11.88
CA LYS A 669 2.44 -47.87 -12.64
C LYS A 669 3.38 -46.68 -12.54
N LEU A 670 2.85 -45.46 -12.56
CA LEU A 670 3.66 -44.27 -12.32
C LEU A 670 4.28 -44.28 -10.92
N MET A 671 3.51 -44.66 -9.89
CA MET A 671 3.95 -44.73 -8.49
C MET A 671 5.11 -45.73 -8.28
N THR A 672 5.13 -46.84 -9.01
CA THR A 672 6.23 -47.84 -8.90
C THR A 672 7.47 -47.48 -9.71
N SER A 673 7.49 -46.32 -10.38
CA SER A 673 8.59 -45.88 -11.24
C SER A 673 9.46 -44.82 -10.57
N LYS A 674 10.77 -44.77 -10.87
CA LYS A 674 11.68 -43.72 -10.35
C LYS A 674 11.63 -42.44 -11.16
N TYR A 675 11.61 -42.56 -12.49
CA TYR A 675 11.55 -41.43 -13.41
C TYR A 675 10.45 -41.63 -14.47
N GLY A 676 9.79 -40.55 -14.89
CA GLY A 676 8.73 -40.61 -15.91
C GLY A 676 8.94 -39.58 -17.01
N LEU A 677 8.93 -40.01 -18.27
CA LEU A 677 9.08 -39.13 -19.43
C LEU A 677 7.81 -38.31 -19.69
N CYS A 678 7.97 -37.00 -19.85
CA CYS A 678 6.93 -36.06 -20.24
C CYS A 678 7.13 -35.64 -21.69
N LEU A 679 6.20 -36.07 -22.55
CA LEU A 679 6.07 -35.61 -23.92
C LEU A 679 4.85 -34.70 -24.02
N ARG A 680 4.97 -33.67 -24.85
CA ARG A 680 3.92 -32.68 -25.08
C ARG A 680 2.61 -33.35 -25.50
N GLY A 681 1.51 -32.81 -24.98
CA GLY A 681 0.15 -33.21 -25.32
C GLY A 681 -0.40 -32.42 -26.50
N TYR A 682 -1.71 -32.15 -26.45
CA TYR A 682 -2.36 -31.23 -27.37
C TYR A 682 -1.98 -29.77 -27.04
N GLY A 683 -2.03 -29.41 -25.75
CA GLY A 683 -1.45 -28.19 -25.20
C GLY A 683 0.08 -28.24 -25.04
N LYS A 684 0.64 -27.22 -24.39
CA LYS A 684 2.09 -27.10 -24.14
C LYS A 684 2.57 -27.78 -22.86
N LYS A 685 1.65 -28.16 -21.97
CA LYS A 685 1.93 -28.93 -20.76
C LYS A 685 1.34 -30.32 -20.85
N CYS A 686 1.80 -31.21 -19.98
CA CYS A 686 1.37 -32.61 -19.92
C CYS A 686 0.83 -32.94 -18.52
N HIS A 687 -0.39 -33.49 -18.42
CA HIS A 687 -1.00 -33.88 -17.12
C HIS A 687 -0.05 -34.74 -16.28
N ARG A 688 0.75 -35.56 -16.97
CA ARG A 688 1.74 -36.45 -16.38
C ARG A 688 2.77 -35.72 -15.52
N GLU A 689 3.13 -34.48 -15.84
CA GLU A 689 4.06 -33.67 -15.04
C GLU A 689 3.57 -33.59 -13.58
N ILE A 690 2.28 -33.31 -13.41
CA ILE A 690 1.64 -33.16 -12.10
C ILE A 690 1.39 -34.50 -11.44
N GLU A 691 0.97 -35.51 -12.22
CA GLU A 691 0.71 -36.87 -11.71
C GLU A 691 1.99 -37.55 -11.20
N LEU A 692 3.11 -37.43 -11.93
CA LEU A 692 4.41 -37.94 -11.50
C LEU A 692 4.84 -37.25 -10.20
N MET A 693 4.76 -35.92 -10.15
CA MET A 693 5.16 -35.17 -8.96
C MET A 693 4.33 -35.53 -7.73
N ALA A 694 3.02 -35.71 -7.89
CA ALA A 694 2.13 -36.13 -6.81
C ALA A 694 2.50 -37.50 -6.23
N LEU A 695 2.97 -38.41 -7.09
CA LEU A 695 3.35 -39.77 -6.73
C LEU A 695 4.82 -39.91 -6.32
N GLY A 696 5.59 -38.82 -6.28
CA GLY A 696 7.02 -38.82 -5.96
C GLY A 696 7.90 -39.45 -7.05
N THR A 697 7.40 -39.57 -8.27
CA THR A 697 8.17 -39.99 -9.44
C THR A 697 8.76 -38.76 -10.12
N ILE A 698 10.04 -38.78 -10.47
CA ILE A 698 10.71 -37.60 -11.02
C ILE A 698 10.36 -37.41 -12.50
N PRO A 699 9.76 -36.27 -12.89
CA PRO A 699 9.52 -35.97 -14.30
C PRO A 699 10.81 -35.75 -15.09
N ILE A 700 10.87 -36.33 -16.29
CA ILE A 700 11.85 -36.03 -17.33
C ILE A 700 11.15 -35.17 -18.37
N ILE A 701 11.44 -33.87 -18.38
CA ILE A 701 10.80 -32.87 -19.23
C ILE A 701 11.55 -32.74 -20.55
N THR A 702 10.85 -32.91 -21.67
CA THR A 702 11.40 -32.64 -23.00
C THR A 702 11.30 -31.17 -23.37
N ASN A 703 12.12 -30.72 -24.32
CA ASN A 703 12.18 -29.33 -24.78
C ASN A 703 10.85 -28.76 -25.28
N GLU A 704 9.91 -29.61 -25.70
CA GLU A 704 8.59 -29.21 -26.18
C GLU A 704 7.57 -28.98 -25.04
N CYS A 705 7.87 -29.42 -23.81
CA CYS A 705 7.02 -29.23 -22.63
C CYS A 705 7.36 -27.93 -21.89
N VAL A 706 6.37 -27.07 -21.67
CA VAL A 706 6.57 -25.80 -20.94
C VAL A 706 6.41 -26.00 -19.43
N ILE A 707 7.52 -26.13 -18.71
CA ILE A 707 7.53 -26.31 -17.25
C ILE A 707 7.71 -25.01 -16.44
N PHE A 708 8.09 -23.91 -17.08
CA PHE A 708 8.36 -22.63 -16.39
C PHE A 708 7.13 -21.73 -16.23
N SER A 709 6.07 -21.94 -17.02
CA SER A 709 4.87 -21.08 -17.02
C SER A 709 3.87 -21.47 -15.93
N TYR A 710 4.31 -21.57 -14.68
CA TYR A 710 3.48 -21.83 -13.49
C TYR A 710 3.54 -20.66 -12.51
N ALA A 711 2.51 -20.51 -11.67
CA ALA A 711 2.53 -19.50 -10.60
C ALA A 711 3.68 -19.75 -9.59
N ASP A 712 4.02 -21.02 -9.36
CA ASP A 712 5.18 -21.47 -8.58
C ASP A 712 6.00 -22.45 -9.44
N PRO A 713 6.88 -21.97 -10.34
CA PRO A 713 7.60 -22.82 -11.29
C PRO A 713 8.38 -23.95 -10.62
N PRO A 714 8.19 -25.22 -11.03
CA PRO A 714 9.11 -26.30 -10.69
C PRO A 714 10.56 -25.93 -11.06
N VAL A 715 11.52 -26.54 -10.37
CA VAL A 715 12.96 -26.21 -10.46
C VAL A 715 13.73 -27.44 -10.92
N GLU A 716 14.58 -27.29 -11.94
CA GLU A 716 15.39 -28.41 -12.46
C GLU A 716 16.38 -28.92 -11.39
N ASN A 717 16.59 -30.23 -11.35
CA ASN A 717 17.37 -30.97 -10.34
C ASN A 717 16.82 -30.90 -8.90
N VAL A 718 15.65 -30.28 -8.70
CA VAL A 718 14.89 -30.31 -7.45
C VAL A 718 13.56 -31.03 -7.66
N HIS A 719 12.84 -30.67 -8.72
CA HIS A 719 11.50 -31.18 -9.00
C HIS A 719 11.42 -32.00 -10.29
N PHE A 720 12.37 -31.84 -11.22
CA PHE A 720 12.39 -32.52 -12.50
C PHE A 720 13.80 -32.49 -13.11
N ILE A 721 14.01 -33.21 -14.21
CA ILE A 721 15.21 -33.07 -15.07
C ILE A 721 14.80 -32.81 -16.52
N THR A 722 15.60 -32.07 -17.29
CA THR A 722 15.37 -31.91 -18.74
C THR A 722 16.07 -32.98 -19.57
N ALA A 723 15.56 -33.31 -20.75
CA ALA A 723 16.28 -34.11 -21.74
C ALA A 723 15.89 -33.71 -23.17
N ASN A 724 16.87 -33.58 -24.06
CA ASN A 724 16.61 -33.28 -25.48
C ASN A 724 16.66 -34.53 -26.37
N ASN A 725 17.29 -35.60 -25.89
CA ASN A 725 17.42 -36.87 -26.61
C ASN A 725 17.59 -38.06 -25.62
N PRO A 726 17.54 -39.31 -26.10
CA PRO A 726 17.65 -40.51 -25.25
C PRO A 726 19.00 -40.66 -24.54
N GLU A 727 20.09 -40.16 -25.13
CA GLU A 727 21.43 -40.23 -24.54
C GLU A 727 21.58 -39.24 -23.37
N ASP A 728 20.94 -38.07 -23.45
CA ASP A 728 20.86 -37.13 -22.33
C ASP A 728 20.22 -37.77 -21.10
N ILE A 729 19.14 -38.55 -21.29
CA ILE A 729 18.49 -39.28 -20.20
C ILE A 729 19.51 -40.22 -19.55
N LYS A 730 20.14 -41.10 -20.33
CA LYS A 730 21.11 -42.07 -19.83
C LYS A 730 22.25 -41.40 -19.06
N ASN A 731 22.75 -40.27 -19.55
CA ASN A 731 23.84 -39.54 -18.91
C ASN A 731 23.42 -38.82 -17.63
N LYS A 732 22.25 -38.15 -17.63
CA LYS A 732 21.76 -37.46 -16.43
C LYS A 732 21.40 -38.43 -15.32
N LEU A 733 20.70 -39.52 -15.63
CA LEU A 733 20.28 -40.50 -14.62
C LEU A 733 21.48 -41.18 -13.94
N LYS A 734 22.57 -41.46 -14.66
CA LYS A 734 23.81 -42.02 -14.08
C LYS A 734 24.44 -41.13 -13.00
N ASN A 735 24.22 -39.82 -13.08
CA ASN A 735 24.83 -38.85 -12.18
C ASN A 735 23.95 -38.53 -10.96
N ILE A 736 22.70 -38.99 -10.93
CA ILE A 736 21.78 -38.76 -9.82
C ILE A 736 21.97 -39.90 -8.81
N THR A 737 22.46 -39.56 -7.61
CA THR A 737 22.58 -40.53 -6.53
C THR A 737 21.21 -40.88 -5.95
N LYS A 738 21.12 -42.01 -5.23
CA LYS A 738 19.91 -42.37 -4.47
C LYS A 738 19.46 -41.25 -3.53
N GLU A 739 20.40 -40.68 -2.77
CA GLU A 739 20.10 -39.58 -1.83
C GLU A 739 19.54 -38.35 -2.56
N GLN A 740 20.12 -37.99 -3.70
CA GLN A 740 19.61 -36.89 -4.52
C GLN A 740 18.20 -37.20 -5.06
N TRP A 741 17.96 -38.41 -5.54
CA TRP A 741 16.63 -38.82 -6.01
C TRP A 741 15.59 -38.75 -4.88
N GLU A 742 15.91 -39.20 -3.67
CA GLU A 742 15.01 -39.16 -2.52
C GLU A 742 14.64 -37.72 -2.13
N LEU A 743 15.62 -36.81 -2.16
CA LEU A 743 15.37 -35.37 -1.97
C LEU A 743 14.46 -34.81 -3.04
N MET A 744 14.73 -35.12 -4.32
CA MET A 744 13.89 -34.65 -5.42
C MET A 744 12.47 -35.20 -5.32
N SER A 745 12.31 -36.49 -5.00
CA SER A 745 11.01 -37.17 -4.88
C SER A 745 10.16 -36.51 -3.80
N LYS A 746 10.78 -36.23 -2.65
CA LYS A 746 10.13 -35.49 -1.56
C LYS A 746 9.73 -34.07 -2.01
N SER A 747 10.62 -33.34 -2.66
CA SER A 747 10.32 -31.99 -3.17
C SER A 747 9.17 -31.98 -4.19
N CYS A 748 9.09 -32.98 -5.09
CA CYS A 748 7.97 -33.14 -6.00
C CYS A 748 6.62 -33.26 -5.28
N VAL A 749 6.56 -34.15 -4.27
CA VAL A 749 5.33 -34.37 -3.49
C VAL A 749 4.95 -33.12 -2.70
N GLU A 750 5.92 -32.45 -2.08
CA GLU A 750 5.71 -31.19 -1.36
C GLU A 750 5.19 -30.08 -2.29
N TRP A 751 5.76 -29.96 -3.49
CA TRP A 751 5.30 -29.00 -4.50
C TRP A 751 3.85 -29.28 -4.93
N TYR A 752 3.50 -30.54 -5.23
CA TYR A 752 2.12 -30.91 -5.58
C TYR A 752 1.16 -30.62 -4.43
N LYS A 753 1.53 -31.02 -3.21
CA LYS A 753 0.74 -30.79 -1.99
C LYS A 753 0.52 -29.32 -1.71
N LYS A 754 1.44 -28.44 -2.09
CA LYS A 754 1.31 -26.99 -1.91
C LYS A 754 0.44 -26.36 -3.00
N ASN A 755 0.66 -26.74 -4.25
CA ASN A 755 0.17 -25.98 -5.40
C ASN A 755 -1.12 -26.54 -6.01
N VAL A 756 -1.38 -27.85 -5.94
CA VAL A 756 -2.48 -28.50 -6.69
C VAL A 756 -3.43 -29.26 -5.78
N TYR A 757 -2.92 -29.97 -4.77
CA TYR A 757 -3.72 -30.80 -3.86
C TYR A 757 -4.87 -30.00 -3.24
N SER A 758 -6.10 -30.49 -3.38
CA SER A 758 -7.34 -29.72 -3.14
C SER A 758 -7.46 -29.12 -1.73
N LYS A 759 -6.83 -29.73 -0.71
CA LYS A 759 -6.82 -29.22 0.67
C LYS A 759 -5.95 -27.97 0.87
N ASN A 760 -4.94 -27.76 0.02
CA ASN A 760 -3.93 -26.72 0.20
C ASN A 760 -3.78 -25.79 -1.01
N GLY A 761 -3.94 -26.32 -2.23
CA GLY A 761 -3.77 -25.60 -3.49
C GLY A 761 -4.69 -24.39 -3.61
N TRP A 762 -5.90 -24.47 -3.05
CA TRP A 762 -6.82 -23.34 -2.96
C TRP A 762 -6.21 -22.16 -2.18
N VAL A 763 -5.64 -22.43 -1.00
CA VAL A 763 -5.01 -21.42 -0.16
C VAL A 763 -3.84 -20.77 -0.91
N THR A 764 -3.03 -21.56 -1.62
CA THR A 764 -1.94 -21.04 -2.46
C THR A 764 -2.47 -20.14 -3.59
N MET A 765 -3.51 -20.59 -4.30
CA MET A 765 -4.14 -19.83 -5.39
C MET A 765 -4.65 -18.48 -4.91
N ILE A 766 -5.47 -18.45 -3.86
CA ILE A 766 -6.08 -17.20 -3.40
C ILE A 766 -5.07 -16.27 -2.71
N ASN A 767 -4.04 -16.80 -2.06
CA ASN A 767 -2.89 -16.01 -1.61
C ASN A 767 -2.15 -15.34 -2.77
N ASN A 768 -1.91 -16.08 -3.86
CA ASN A 768 -1.24 -15.53 -5.04
C ASN A 768 -2.08 -14.43 -5.68
N ILE A 769 -3.39 -14.62 -5.80
CA ILE A 769 -4.31 -13.62 -6.33
C ILE A 769 -4.25 -12.32 -5.51
N LEU A 770 -4.44 -12.39 -4.20
CA LEU A 770 -4.57 -11.18 -3.37
C LEU A 770 -3.22 -10.55 -3.02
N TYR A 771 -2.18 -11.34 -2.77
CA TYR A 771 -0.97 -10.85 -2.11
C TYR A 771 0.30 -10.89 -2.95
N SER A 772 0.29 -11.46 -4.14
CA SER A 772 1.42 -11.34 -5.06
C SER A 772 1.36 -10.00 -5.79
N ASN A 773 2.53 -9.42 -6.05
CA ASN A 773 2.66 -8.25 -6.90
C ASN A 773 2.84 -8.74 -8.33
N PHE A 774 1.74 -8.85 -9.06
CA PHE A 774 1.80 -9.04 -10.50
C PHE A 774 2.00 -7.65 -11.12
N SER A 775 3.14 -7.43 -11.78
CA SER A 775 3.29 -6.28 -12.68
C SER A 775 2.46 -6.55 -13.93
N ALA A 776 1.67 -5.56 -14.36
CA ALA A 776 0.99 -5.57 -15.65
C ALA A 776 2.01 -5.52 -16.80
#